data_AF-M7MHE9-F1
#
_entry.id   AF-M7MHE9-F1
#
_cell.length_a   1.000
_cell.length_b   1.000
_cell.length_c   1.000
_cell.angle_alpha   90.00
_cell.angle_beta   90.00
_cell.angle_gamma   90.00
#
_symmetry.space_group_name_H-M   'P 1'
#
loop_
_entity.id
_entity.type
_entity.pdbx_description
1 polymer ?
#
loop_
_entity_poly.entity_id
_entity_poly.type
_entity_poly.pdbx_seq_one_letter_code
_entity_poly.pdbx_strand_id
1 'polypeptide(L)'
;MKVTYVLSFALAFAALVSCNEDKKEPVLEVTEVKEEKTFDYNVEQFADIKILRYQIPGWDNLTLKEQKLVYYLTQAGLAGRDIIWDQNYRHNLKIRKALETVYANYSGDKTSEEWKAFETYLKRVWFSNGIHHHYSNDKLKPEFSQEYLKSLMAETNASLEEDAFNVIFNEVDSKKVNQAKGVDNVALSAVNFYGPNVTNADVINFYKNKKSPNPDKPLSYGLNSKLVKENGELKELVYKSGGLYGSAIDEIIKWLELAQDVAENKAQGDAIGLLIEYYKTGNLQTWDDYNVAWTAATEGNVDYINSFIEVYNDPLGYRGSYETIVQVNDFDMSQKMKVLSDNAQWFEDNAPLMDAHKKKNVVGVTYKVVNVAGEAGDASPSTPIGVNLPNANWIRAAVGSKSVSLGNIIEAYNNAGSSDRLKEFVNDEEELQLEEQYGQLADKLHTALHEVIGHASGQLNPGVGETKETLKNYASTLEEGRADLVGLYYLYNPKLQELGLVDDWKAVGKAAYDGYIRNGLMTQLIRLNLGDDVEEAHMRNRQWVSAWVYEKGKADNVIEKITRDGKTYFNINDYDKLHELFGQLLKETQRIKSEGDYKAVETLVETYGVKVDQDLHAEVLERNKQFTSAPYSGFVNPVLVPEMDANGEITAIKVTQPESFPGQMLDYSKHYSFLPEVN
;
A
#
# COMPACT_ATOMS: atom_id res chain seq x y z
N MET A 1 -27.85 54.31 41.37
CA MET A 1 -28.17 54.69 42.77
C MET A 1 -26.96 54.31 43.63
N LYS A 2 -26.32 55.32 44.27
CA LYS A 2 -25.24 55.26 45.29
C LYS A 2 -23.87 54.68 44.81
N VAL A 3 -22.88 55.52 44.47
CA VAL A 3 -21.94 56.32 45.31
C VAL A 3 -20.88 55.43 45.99
N THR A 4 -19.66 55.33 45.43
CA THR A 4 -18.41 56.08 45.74
C THR A 4 -17.77 55.71 47.07
N TYR A 5 -16.48 55.30 47.07
CA TYR A 5 -15.47 55.82 47.99
C TYR A 5 -14.10 55.92 47.33
N VAL A 6 -13.54 57.12 47.44
CA VAL A 6 -12.19 57.57 47.10
C VAL A 6 -11.34 57.44 48.37
N LEU A 7 -10.06 57.10 48.24
CA LEU A 7 -9.03 57.62 49.15
C LEU A 7 -7.64 57.57 48.48
N SER A 8 -7.18 58.77 48.14
CA SER A 8 -5.83 59.12 47.71
C SER A 8 -4.88 59.13 48.90
N PHE A 9 -3.60 58.78 48.70
CA PHE A 9 -2.49 59.49 49.35
C PHE A 9 -1.23 59.37 48.50
N ALA A 10 -0.71 60.53 48.09
CA ALA A 10 0.59 60.71 47.48
C ALA A 10 1.61 61.03 48.58
N LEU A 11 2.84 60.53 48.46
CA LEU A 11 4.02 61.18 49.03
C LEU A 11 5.28 60.80 48.25
N ALA A 12 6.04 61.83 47.90
CA ALA A 12 7.23 61.80 47.09
C ALA A 12 8.50 61.98 47.94
N PHE A 13 9.64 61.67 47.29
CA PHE A 13 11.03 62.03 47.62
C PHE A 13 11.79 61.22 48.69
N ALA A 14 12.80 60.46 48.28
CA ALA A 14 14.21 60.91 48.33
C ALA A 14 15.15 59.88 47.65
N ALA A 15 16.13 60.40 46.92
CA ALA A 15 17.14 59.65 46.19
C ALA A 15 18.29 59.17 47.09
N LEU A 16 18.85 58.01 46.79
CA LEU A 16 20.24 57.67 47.08
C LEU A 16 20.84 56.93 45.87
N VAL A 17 21.93 57.49 45.37
CA VAL A 17 22.81 56.97 44.32
C VAL A 17 23.72 55.90 44.92
N SER A 18 23.82 54.74 44.28
CA SER A 18 25.04 53.93 44.25
C SER A 18 25.01 52.99 43.05
N CYS A 19 26.05 53.08 42.22
CA CYS A 19 26.36 52.14 41.15
C CYS A 19 26.69 50.75 41.72
N ASN A 20 26.18 49.68 41.08
CA ASN A 20 27.03 48.63 40.48
C ASN A 20 26.20 47.55 39.75
N GLU A 21 26.50 47.44 38.45
CA GLU A 21 26.69 46.23 37.62
C GLU A 21 25.66 45.07 37.65
N ASP A 22 24.94 44.99 36.53
CA ASP A 22 24.55 43.80 35.76
C ASP A 22 24.05 42.54 36.48
N LYS A 23 22.71 42.44 36.57
CA LYS A 23 21.96 41.20 36.30
C LYS A 23 20.64 41.54 35.60
N LYS A 24 20.57 41.31 34.29
CA LYS A 24 19.30 41.22 33.56
C LYS A 24 18.65 39.88 33.86
N GLU A 25 17.47 39.90 34.46
CA GLU A 25 16.55 38.75 34.43
C GLU A 25 16.08 38.52 32.99
N PRO A 26 16.00 37.26 32.51
CA PRO A 26 15.53 36.98 31.18
C PRO A 26 14.02 37.16 31.11
N VAL A 27 13.57 38.02 30.20
CA VAL A 27 12.18 38.07 29.77
C VAL A 27 11.92 36.80 28.97
N LEU A 28 11.10 35.91 29.51
CA LEU A 28 10.59 34.74 28.79
C LEU A 28 9.67 35.25 27.67
N GLU A 29 10.15 35.21 26.44
CA GLU A 29 9.29 35.19 25.26
C GLU A 29 8.46 33.90 25.33
N VAL A 30 7.16 34.07 25.55
CA VAL A 30 6.19 32.98 25.36
C VAL A 30 6.10 32.77 23.86
N THR A 31 6.85 31.80 23.35
CA THR A 31 6.63 31.23 22.03
C THR A 31 5.21 30.68 22.01
N GLU A 32 4.36 31.23 21.14
CA GLU A 32 3.11 30.58 20.78
C GLU A 32 3.44 29.18 20.29
N VAL A 33 3.05 28.18 21.08
CA VAL A 33 3.02 26.79 20.65
C VAL A 33 2.03 26.76 19.49
N LYS A 34 2.54 26.66 18.25
CA LYS A 34 1.71 26.26 17.12
C LYS A 34 1.14 24.89 17.49
N GLU A 35 -0.16 24.82 17.72
CA GLU A 35 -0.87 23.55 17.68
C GLU A 35 -0.59 22.92 16.31
N GLU A 36 0.24 21.89 16.27
CA GLU A 36 0.34 21.03 15.10
C GLU A 36 -1.03 20.41 14.89
N LYS A 37 -1.73 20.86 13.84
CA LYS A 37 -2.94 20.18 13.40
C LYS A 37 -2.55 18.76 13.00
N THR A 38 -3.12 17.78 13.69
CA THR A 38 -3.05 16.37 13.34
C THR A 38 -3.43 16.19 11.87
N PHE A 39 -2.60 15.46 11.11
CA PHE A 39 -2.84 15.23 9.69
C PHE A 39 -4.09 14.35 9.50
N ASP A 40 -5.08 14.84 8.74
CA ASP A 40 -6.28 14.06 8.44
C ASP A 40 -6.05 13.15 7.23
N TYR A 41 -5.89 11.86 7.50
CA TYR A 41 -5.73 10.84 6.48
C TYR A 41 -7.02 10.56 5.69
N ASN A 42 -8.19 11.01 6.16
CA ASN A 42 -9.46 10.82 5.48
C ASN A 42 -9.73 11.95 4.49
N VAL A 43 -10.29 11.63 3.32
CA VAL A 43 -10.72 12.61 2.32
C VAL A 43 -12.24 12.61 2.22
N GLU A 44 -12.81 11.46 1.87
CA GLU A 44 -14.26 11.27 1.78
C GLU A 44 -14.62 9.77 1.73
N GLN A 45 -15.91 9.47 1.77
CA GLN A 45 -16.43 8.11 1.60
C GLN A 45 -17.67 8.16 0.70
N PHE A 46 -17.78 7.22 -0.24
CA PHE A 46 -18.94 7.06 -1.12
C PHE A 46 -19.11 5.59 -1.53
N ALA A 47 -20.35 5.14 -1.70
CA ALA A 47 -20.66 3.74 -1.98
C ALA A 47 -19.89 2.78 -1.03
N ASP A 48 -19.09 1.87 -1.60
CA ASP A 48 -18.25 0.89 -0.94
C ASP A 48 -16.77 1.32 -0.83
N ILE A 49 -16.46 2.59 -1.06
CA ILE A 49 -15.10 3.13 -1.18
C ILE A 49 -14.85 4.25 -0.16
N LYS A 50 -13.69 4.18 0.48
CA LYS A 50 -13.10 5.24 1.31
C LYS A 50 -11.90 5.85 0.60
N ILE A 51 -11.88 7.17 0.45
CA ILE A 51 -10.71 7.87 -0.08
C ILE A 51 -9.87 8.42 1.07
N LEU A 52 -8.59 8.06 1.02
CA LEU A 52 -7.57 8.45 1.97
C LEU A 52 -6.53 9.35 1.30
N ARG A 53 -5.61 9.90 2.09
CA ARG A 53 -4.42 10.64 1.63
C ARG A 53 -3.21 10.21 2.43
N TYR A 54 -2.02 10.35 1.87
CA TYR A 54 -0.76 9.99 2.52
C TYR A 54 0.24 11.15 2.46
N GLN A 55 1.20 11.16 3.40
CA GLN A 55 2.34 12.08 3.39
C GLN A 55 3.53 11.45 2.67
N ILE A 56 4.58 12.23 2.39
CA ILE A 56 5.87 11.72 1.90
C ILE A 56 6.93 11.95 3.00
N PRO A 57 6.97 11.13 4.07
CA PRO A 57 7.97 11.30 5.13
C PRO A 57 9.39 11.27 4.56
N GLY A 58 10.23 12.20 5.01
CA GLY A 58 11.60 12.34 4.52
C GLY A 58 11.77 13.17 3.25
N TRP A 59 10.72 13.80 2.71
CA TRP A 59 10.83 14.71 1.56
C TRP A 59 11.89 15.81 1.73
N ASP A 60 11.94 16.41 2.92
CA ASP A 60 12.89 17.49 3.23
C ASP A 60 14.33 16.99 3.45
N ASN A 61 14.53 15.67 3.55
CA ASN A 61 15.86 15.07 3.61
C ASN A 61 16.47 14.87 2.22
N LEU A 62 15.67 14.96 1.16
CA LEU A 62 16.13 14.86 -0.21
C LEU A 62 16.84 16.16 -0.64
N THR A 63 17.95 16.00 -1.35
CA THR A 63 18.56 17.09 -2.11
C THR A 63 17.60 17.56 -3.21
N LEU A 64 17.75 18.81 -3.67
CA LEU A 64 16.96 19.33 -4.78
C LEU A 64 17.09 18.48 -6.05
N LYS A 65 18.24 17.83 -6.29
CA LYS A 65 18.43 16.91 -7.42
C LYS A 65 17.52 15.68 -7.28
N GLU A 66 17.46 15.07 -6.10
CA GLU A 66 16.58 13.93 -5.82
C GLU A 66 15.10 14.34 -5.86
N GLN A 67 14.74 15.52 -5.34
CA GLN A 67 13.38 16.04 -5.44
C GLN A 67 12.95 16.24 -6.91
N LYS A 68 13.85 16.75 -7.76
CA LYS A 68 13.61 16.85 -9.22
C LYS A 68 13.42 15.47 -9.85
N LEU A 69 14.25 14.49 -9.48
CA LEU A 69 14.11 13.12 -9.95
C LEU A 69 12.73 12.54 -9.60
N VAL A 70 12.30 12.65 -8.33
CA VAL A 70 10.98 12.21 -7.87
C VAL A 70 9.88 12.93 -8.66
N TYR A 71 9.98 14.25 -8.81
CA TYR A 71 9.01 15.02 -9.58
C TYR A 71 8.89 14.53 -11.02
N TYR A 72 10.01 14.41 -11.76
CA TYR A 72 10.00 13.97 -13.14
C TYR A 72 9.47 12.53 -13.30
N LEU A 73 9.83 11.62 -12.40
CA LEU A 73 9.28 10.25 -12.40
C LEU A 73 7.77 10.23 -12.14
N THR A 74 7.27 11.07 -11.22
CA THR A 74 5.83 11.20 -10.95
C THR A 74 5.09 11.78 -12.15
N GLN A 75 5.67 12.79 -12.83
CA GLN A 75 5.12 13.34 -14.06
C GLN A 75 5.10 12.29 -15.20
N ALA A 76 6.15 11.49 -15.34
CA ALA A 76 6.19 10.38 -16.29
C ALA A 76 5.06 9.36 -16.01
N GLY A 77 4.85 9.02 -14.74
CA GLY A 77 3.75 8.13 -14.33
C GLY A 77 2.38 8.66 -14.73
N LEU A 78 2.08 9.90 -14.33
CA LEU A 78 0.80 10.56 -14.61
C LEU A 78 0.55 10.74 -16.11
N ALA A 79 1.59 10.96 -16.92
CA ALA A 79 1.46 11.05 -18.37
C ALA A 79 0.87 9.79 -19.02
N GLY A 80 1.06 8.62 -18.42
CA GLY A 80 0.43 7.38 -18.87
C GLY A 80 -0.94 7.09 -18.27
N ARG A 81 -1.54 7.99 -17.48
CA ARG A 81 -2.82 7.75 -16.79
C ARG A 81 -3.92 7.23 -17.71
N ASP A 82 -4.07 7.79 -18.90
CA ASP A 82 -5.15 7.39 -19.83
C ASP A 82 -4.98 5.95 -20.37
N ILE A 83 -3.76 5.40 -20.31
CA ILE A 83 -3.48 4.05 -20.80
C ILE A 83 -4.28 3.01 -20.01
N ILE A 84 -4.28 3.07 -18.67
CA ILE A 84 -5.03 2.10 -17.86
C ILE A 84 -6.54 2.21 -18.08
N TRP A 85 -7.05 3.41 -18.36
CA TRP A 85 -8.46 3.63 -18.67
C TRP A 85 -8.85 2.91 -19.96
N ASP A 86 -8.07 3.08 -21.02
CA ASP A 86 -8.32 2.40 -22.29
C ASP A 86 -8.08 0.89 -22.18
N GLN A 87 -7.04 0.44 -21.47
CA GLN A 87 -6.77 -0.98 -21.19
C GLN A 87 -7.93 -1.64 -20.44
N ASN A 88 -8.52 -0.97 -19.45
CA ASN A 88 -9.64 -1.52 -18.68
C ASN A 88 -10.90 -1.68 -19.53
N TYR A 89 -11.18 -0.76 -20.47
CA TYR A 89 -12.34 -0.87 -21.36
C TYR A 89 -12.31 0.16 -22.50
N ARG A 90 -12.65 -0.29 -23.72
CA ARG A 90 -12.61 0.51 -24.97
C ARG A 90 -13.48 1.78 -24.99
N HIS A 91 -14.48 1.90 -24.11
CA HIS A 91 -15.35 3.08 -24.04
C HIS A 91 -15.05 3.99 -22.84
N ASN A 92 -14.11 3.62 -21.97
CA ASN A 92 -13.85 4.32 -20.72
C ASN A 92 -13.48 5.79 -20.92
N LEU A 93 -12.60 6.11 -21.88
CA LEU A 93 -12.19 7.50 -22.13
C LEU A 93 -13.36 8.37 -22.61
N LYS A 94 -14.22 7.85 -23.49
CA LYS A 94 -15.46 8.53 -23.94
C LYS A 94 -16.43 8.77 -22.79
N ILE A 95 -16.70 7.72 -22.01
CA ILE A 95 -17.63 7.78 -20.88
C ILE A 95 -17.10 8.76 -19.83
N ARG A 96 -15.82 8.65 -19.44
CA ARG A 96 -15.17 9.57 -18.49
C ARG A 96 -15.35 11.02 -18.94
N LYS A 97 -14.98 11.35 -20.18
CA LYS A 97 -15.08 12.71 -20.70
C LYS A 97 -16.51 13.25 -20.68
N ALA A 98 -17.50 12.44 -21.09
CA ALA A 98 -18.90 12.85 -21.09
C ALA A 98 -19.41 13.13 -19.67
N LEU A 99 -19.14 12.23 -18.72
CA LEU A 99 -19.56 12.38 -17.32
C LEU A 99 -18.82 13.55 -16.62
N GLU A 100 -17.52 13.75 -16.89
CA GLU A 100 -16.76 14.89 -16.39
C GLU A 100 -17.29 16.22 -16.94
N THR A 101 -17.67 16.26 -18.22
CA THR A 101 -18.28 17.44 -18.83
C THR A 101 -19.61 17.78 -18.15
N VAL A 102 -20.45 16.77 -17.88
CA VAL A 102 -21.68 16.95 -17.10
C VAL A 102 -21.35 17.48 -15.70
N TYR A 103 -20.41 16.85 -14.98
CA TYR A 103 -20.07 17.22 -13.61
C TYR A 103 -19.58 18.67 -13.49
N ALA A 104 -18.69 19.08 -14.40
CA ALA A 104 -18.08 20.40 -14.41
C ALA A 104 -19.06 21.51 -14.82
N ASN A 105 -19.98 21.24 -15.75
CA ASN A 105 -20.84 22.27 -16.34
C ASN A 105 -22.27 22.30 -15.79
N TYR A 106 -22.72 21.27 -15.06
CA TYR A 106 -24.08 21.25 -14.52
C TYR A 106 -24.26 22.33 -13.45
N SER A 107 -25.23 23.22 -13.68
CA SER A 107 -25.58 24.33 -12.81
C SER A 107 -26.97 24.19 -12.16
N GLY A 108 -27.60 23.03 -12.31
CA GLY A 108 -28.90 22.73 -11.70
C GLY A 108 -28.79 22.31 -10.22
N ASP A 109 -29.81 21.61 -9.72
CA ASP A 109 -29.88 21.21 -8.31
C ASP A 109 -29.00 19.99 -7.99
N LYS A 110 -27.84 20.27 -7.41
CA LYS A 110 -26.88 19.25 -6.93
C LYS A 110 -27.24 18.62 -5.58
N THR A 111 -28.37 18.97 -4.98
CA THR A 111 -28.85 18.39 -3.72
C THR A 111 -29.85 17.25 -3.91
N SER A 112 -30.35 17.08 -5.14
CA SER A 112 -31.27 16.01 -5.53
C SER A 112 -30.65 14.61 -5.40
N GLU A 113 -31.47 13.61 -5.10
CA GLU A 113 -31.01 12.21 -4.98
C GLU A 113 -30.48 11.67 -6.31
N GLU A 114 -31.06 12.05 -7.44
CA GLU A 114 -30.59 11.65 -8.77
C GLU A 114 -29.20 12.23 -9.08
N TRP A 115 -28.94 13.49 -8.68
CA TRP A 115 -27.59 14.07 -8.81
C TRP A 115 -26.57 13.37 -7.91
N LYS A 116 -26.93 13.11 -6.65
CA LYS A 116 -26.04 12.38 -5.73
C LYS A 116 -25.71 10.98 -6.25
N ALA A 117 -26.68 10.29 -6.85
CA ALA A 117 -26.48 9.01 -7.51
C ALA A 117 -25.55 9.12 -8.73
N PHE A 118 -25.71 10.17 -9.56
CA PHE A 118 -24.81 10.48 -10.66
C PHE A 118 -23.38 10.75 -10.19
N GLU A 119 -23.21 11.64 -9.20
CA GLU A 119 -21.92 11.98 -8.62
C GLU A 119 -21.24 10.74 -8.02
N THR A 120 -21.98 9.91 -7.28
CA THR A 120 -21.47 8.66 -6.73
C THR A 120 -21.00 7.72 -7.84
N TYR A 121 -21.77 7.57 -8.93
CA TYR A 121 -21.35 6.76 -10.07
C TYR A 121 -20.07 7.26 -10.72
N LEU A 122 -19.96 8.57 -10.98
CA LEU A 122 -18.75 9.16 -11.54
C LEU A 122 -17.53 8.97 -10.61
N LYS A 123 -17.70 9.14 -9.31
CA LYS A 123 -16.64 8.86 -8.33
C LYS A 123 -16.17 7.41 -8.36
N ARG A 124 -17.09 6.45 -8.49
CA ARG A 124 -16.74 5.02 -8.67
C ARG A 124 -16.04 4.76 -10.00
N VAL A 125 -16.41 5.47 -11.06
CA VAL A 125 -15.74 5.40 -12.38
C VAL A 125 -14.31 5.91 -12.29
N TRP A 126 -14.08 7.06 -11.64
CA TRP A 126 -12.73 7.56 -11.35
C TRP A 126 -11.91 6.60 -10.51
N PHE A 127 -12.50 6.08 -9.42
CA PHE A 127 -11.79 5.16 -8.52
C PHE A 127 -11.38 3.86 -9.20
N SER A 128 -12.23 3.35 -10.09
CA SER A 128 -11.99 2.05 -10.74
C SER A 128 -11.22 2.15 -12.06
N ASN A 129 -10.80 3.36 -12.46
CA ASN A 129 -10.24 3.64 -13.78
C ASN A 129 -11.13 3.10 -14.92
N GLY A 130 -12.46 3.20 -14.76
CA GLY A 130 -13.44 2.65 -15.70
C GLY A 130 -14.81 2.31 -15.12
N ILE A 131 -15.70 1.79 -15.96
CA ILE A 131 -17.10 1.46 -15.58
C ILE A 131 -17.28 0.09 -14.91
N HIS A 132 -16.20 -0.56 -14.49
CA HIS A 132 -16.24 -1.86 -13.81
C HIS A 132 -15.60 -1.73 -12.43
N HIS A 133 -16.15 -2.41 -11.45
CA HIS A 133 -15.66 -2.41 -10.08
C HIS A 133 -14.21 -2.91 -10.02
N HIS A 134 -13.31 -2.10 -9.45
CA HIS A 134 -11.87 -2.39 -9.34
C HIS A 134 -11.56 -3.80 -8.79
N TYR A 135 -12.29 -4.24 -7.77
CA TYR A 135 -12.11 -5.56 -7.13
C TYR A 135 -12.91 -6.70 -7.78
N SER A 136 -14.26 -6.64 -7.78
CA SER A 136 -15.09 -7.75 -8.28
C SER A 136 -15.08 -7.93 -9.80
N ASN A 137 -14.60 -6.94 -10.54
CA ASN A 137 -14.65 -6.81 -11.99
C ASN A 137 -16.06 -6.64 -12.59
N ASP A 138 -17.12 -6.58 -11.77
CA ASP A 138 -18.48 -6.44 -12.30
C ASP A 138 -18.74 -5.02 -12.79
N LYS A 139 -19.56 -4.86 -13.83
CA LYS A 139 -19.94 -3.55 -14.34
C LYS A 139 -20.74 -2.77 -13.29
N LEU A 140 -20.37 -1.51 -13.10
CA LEU A 140 -21.03 -0.58 -12.19
C LEU A 140 -22.44 -0.30 -12.69
N LYS A 141 -23.43 -0.44 -11.81
CA LYS A 141 -24.83 -0.11 -12.11
C LYS A 141 -25.13 1.33 -11.66
N PRO A 142 -25.62 2.21 -12.56
CA PRO A 142 -26.06 3.55 -12.17
C PRO A 142 -27.34 3.47 -11.33
N GLU A 143 -27.44 4.31 -10.30
CA GLU A 143 -28.65 4.46 -9.47
C GLU A 143 -29.53 5.65 -9.91
N PHE A 144 -29.34 6.09 -11.16
CA PHE A 144 -30.14 7.11 -11.84
C PHE A 144 -30.64 6.58 -13.18
N SER A 145 -31.70 7.19 -13.72
CA SER A 145 -32.32 6.74 -14.97
C SER A 145 -31.53 7.12 -16.22
N GLN A 146 -31.78 6.38 -17.31
CA GLN A 146 -31.24 6.69 -18.64
C GLN A 146 -31.70 8.08 -19.11
N GLU A 147 -32.97 8.41 -18.87
CA GLU A 147 -33.60 9.68 -19.19
C GLU A 147 -32.93 10.85 -18.45
N TYR A 148 -32.59 10.65 -17.17
CA TYR A 148 -31.90 11.65 -16.37
C TYR A 148 -30.50 11.94 -16.90
N LEU A 149 -29.71 10.92 -17.26
CA LEU A 149 -28.39 11.19 -17.87
C LEU A 149 -28.52 11.93 -19.21
N LYS A 150 -29.53 11.59 -20.03
CA LYS A 150 -29.81 12.33 -21.27
C LYS A 150 -30.14 13.80 -21.02
N SER A 151 -30.93 14.12 -19.99
CA SER A 151 -31.23 15.51 -19.66
C SER A 151 -30.00 16.26 -19.18
N LEU A 152 -29.20 15.67 -18.30
CA LEU A 152 -27.93 16.25 -17.84
C LEU A 152 -26.99 16.55 -19.01
N MET A 153 -26.83 15.60 -19.94
CA MET A 153 -25.99 15.78 -21.12
C MET A 153 -26.49 16.89 -22.05
N ALA A 154 -27.81 16.97 -22.26
CA ALA A 154 -28.42 18.02 -23.07
C ALA A 154 -28.23 19.42 -22.45
N GLU A 155 -28.34 19.54 -21.13
CA GLU A 155 -28.17 20.81 -20.41
C GLU A 155 -26.70 21.29 -20.37
N THR A 156 -25.76 20.34 -20.39
CA THR A 156 -24.31 20.63 -20.24
C THR A 156 -23.55 20.60 -21.56
N ASN A 157 -24.23 20.33 -22.67
CA ASN A 157 -23.64 20.08 -23.99
C ASN A 157 -22.61 18.95 -24.00
N ALA A 158 -22.77 17.96 -23.11
CA ALA A 158 -21.97 16.74 -23.14
C ALA A 158 -22.49 15.80 -24.23
N SER A 159 -21.57 15.08 -24.89
CA SER A 159 -21.90 14.12 -25.95
C SER A 159 -21.28 12.76 -25.65
N LEU A 160 -22.04 11.69 -25.90
CA LEU A 160 -21.58 10.31 -25.80
C LEU A 160 -22.25 9.52 -26.92
N GLU A 161 -21.46 8.76 -27.67
CA GLU A 161 -21.96 7.91 -28.76
C GLU A 161 -22.93 6.84 -28.23
N GLU A 162 -23.87 6.42 -29.07
CA GLU A 162 -24.98 5.53 -28.68
C GLU A 162 -24.51 4.22 -28.03
N ASP A 163 -23.50 3.55 -28.60
CA ASP A 163 -22.98 2.29 -28.03
C ASP A 163 -22.36 2.50 -26.64
N ALA A 164 -21.55 3.55 -26.49
CA ALA A 164 -20.90 3.90 -25.22
C ALA A 164 -21.91 4.40 -24.17
N PHE A 165 -22.98 5.05 -24.61
CA PHE A 165 -24.08 5.46 -23.74
C PHE A 165 -24.91 4.25 -23.29
N ASN A 166 -25.29 3.37 -24.22
CA ASN A 166 -26.13 2.22 -23.93
C ASN A 166 -25.46 1.21 -23.00
N VAL A 167 -24.12 1.05 -23.08
CA VAL A 167 -23.40 0.10 -22.24
C VAL A 167 -23.38 0.48 -20.75
N ILE A 168 -23.64 1.74 -20.41
CA ILE A 168 -23.80 2.17 -19.01
C ILE A 168 -25.03 1.51 -18.37
N PHE A 169 -26.09 1.25 -19.14
CA PHE A 169 -27.40 0.83 -18.63
C PHE A 169 -27.83 -0.60 -19.00
N ASN A 170 -27.19 -1.22 -20.01
CA ASN A 170 -27.54 -2.58 -20.45
C ASN A 170 -26.66 -3.67 -19.78
N GLU A 171 -26.75 -4.93 -20.22
CA GLU A 171 -25.97 -6.06 -19.67
C GLU A 171 -24.75 -6.45 -20.55
N VAL A 172 -24.43 -5.69 -21.60
CA VAL A 172 -23.25 -5.93 -22.45
C VAL A 172 -21.98 -5.64 -21.66
N ASP A 173 -20.92 -6.42 -21.86
CA ASP A 173 -19.62 -6.21 -21.18
C ASP A 173 -19.77 -6.18 -19.65
N SER A 174 -20.61 -7.06 -19.09
CA SER A 174 -20.99 -7.08 -17.67
C SER A 174 -19.82 -7.36 -16.72
N LYS A 175 -18.68 -7.84 -17.22
CA LYS A 175 -17.49 -8.11 -16.41
C LYS A 175 -16.21 -7.66 -17.12
N LYS A 176 -15.34 -6.93 -16.41
CA LYS A 176 -14.01 -6.51 -16.89
C LYS A 176 -13.15 -7.71 -17.24
N VAL A 177 -13.00 -8.62 -16.28
CA VAL A 177 -12.21 -9.85 -16.40
C VAL A 177 -13.06 -11.03 -15.97
N ASN A 178 -13.30 -11.96 -16.87
CA ASN A 178 -14.10 -13.15 -16.64
C ASN A 178 -13.19 -14.39 -16.53
N GLN A 179 -13.18 -15.03 -15.36
CA GLN A 179 -12.43 -16.27 -15.10
C GLN A 179 -13.35 -17.50 -14.91
N ALA A 180 -14.61 -17.43 -15.35
CA ALA A 180 -15.52 -18.57 -15.26
C ALA A 180 -15.00 -19.78 -16.05
N LYS A 181 -15.25 -20.98 -15.52
CA LYS A 181 -14.83 -22.24 -16.14
C LYS A 181 -15.73 -22.60 -17.32
N GLY A 182 -15.13 -23.10 -18.40
CA GLY A 182 -15.86 -23.65 -19.55
C GLY A 182 -16.47 -22.62 -20.49
N VAL A 183 -16.07 -21.35 -20.37
CA VAL A 183 -16.45 -20.27 -21.28
C VAL A 183 -15.23 -19.70 -21.99
N ASP A 184 -15.46 -18.84 -22.98
CA ASP A 184 -14.39 -18.09 -23.61
C ASP A 184 -14.06 -16.84 -22.77
N ASN A 185 -13.02 -16.92 -21.96
CA ASN A 185 -12.64 -15.89 -21.01
C ASN A 185 -12.24 -14.59 -21.70
N VAL A 186 -11.55 -14.67 -22.85
CA VAL A 186 -11.19 -13.50 -23.66
C VAL A 186 -12.42 -12.83 -24.24
N ALA A 187 -13.27 -13.57 -24.96
CA ALA A 187 -14.42 -12.98 -25.64
C ALA A 187 -15.52 -12.47 -24.68
N LEU A 188 -15.57 -12.99 -23.44
CA LEU A 188 -16.52 -12.56 -22.42
C LEU A 188 -15.95 -11.56 -21.41
N SER A 189 -14.69 -11.13 -21.56
CA SER A 189 -14.08 -10.07 -20.76
C SER A 189 -14.17 -8.74 -21.48
N ALA A 190 -14.56 -7.69 -20.77
CA ALA A 190 -14.60 -6.34 -21.33
C ALA A 190 -13.20 -5.70 -21.48
N VAL A 191 -12.19 -6.20 -20.75
CA VAL A 191 -10.82 -5.67 -20.79
C VAL A 191 -10.29 -5.56 -22.22
N ASN A 192 -9.69 -4.42 -22.54
CA ASN A 192 -9.36 -4.02 -23.91
C ASN A 192 -7.97 -4.53 -24.37
N PHE A 193 -7.45 -5.58 -23.74
CA PHE A 193 -6.21 -6.26 -24.15
C PHE A 193 -6.37 -7.06 -25.44
N TYR A 194 -7.61 -7.38 -25.80
CA TYR A 194 -7.96 -8.15 -26.99
C TYR A 194 -9.03 -7.41 -27.80
N GLY A 195 -8.97 -7.54 -29.12
CA GLY A 195 -10.07 -7.07 -29.98
C GLY A 195 -11.35 -7.90 -29.76
N PRO A 196 -12.54 -7.34 -30.03
CA PRO A 196 -13.83 -7.97 -29.71
C PRO A 196 -14.08 -9.32 -30.41
N ASN A 197 -13.32 -9.64 -31.45
CA ASN A 197 -13.44 -10.88 -32.24
C ASN A 197 -12.30 -11.89 -31.96
N VAL A 198 -11.55 -11.69 -30.88
CA VAL A 198 -10.48 -12.59 -30.41
C VAL A 198 -11.05 -13.51 -29.33
N THR A 199 -10.64 -14.78 -29.37
CA THR A 199 -11.10 -15.85 -28.48
C THR A 199 -9.95 -16.43 -27.67
N ASN A 200 -10.25 -17.21 -26.63
CA ASN A 200 -9.25 -17.99 -25.90
C ASN A 200 -8.36 -18.80 -26.85
N ALA A 201 -8.96 -19.48 -27.83
CA ALA A 201 -8.26 -20.32 -28.78
C ALA A 201 -7.30 -19.53 -29.67
N ASP A 202 -7.70 -18.33 -30.11
CA ASP A 202 -6.85 -17.44 -30.90
C ASP A 202 -5.58 -17.08 -30.14
N VAL A 203 -5.72 -16.62 -28.90
CA VAL A 203 -4.60 -16.19 -28.05
C VAL A 203 -3.64 -17.36 -27.80
N ILE A 204 -4.17 -18.49 -27.34
CA ILE A 204 -3.37 -19.69 -27.05
C ILE A 204 -2.61 -20.13 -28.31
N ASN A 205 -3.27 -20.21 -29.46
CA ASN A 205 -2.63 -20.66 -30.71
C ASN A 205 -1.59 -19.65 -31.21
N PHE A 206 -1.83 -18.34 -31.03
CA PHE A 206 -0.90 -17.30 -31.43
C PHE A 206 0.41 -17.37 -30.64
N TYR A 207 0.34 -17.53 -29.32
CA TYR A 207 1.54 -17.57 -28.46
C TYR A 207 2.22 -18.93 -28.40
N LYS A 208 1.49 -20.04 -28.61
CA LYS A 208 2.05 -21.40 -28.61
C LYS A 208 3.26 -21.58 -29.52
N ASN A 209 3.33 -20.82 -30.62
CA ASN A 209 4.38 -20.93 -31.62
C ASN A 209 5.49 -19.88 -31.47
N LYS A 210 5.36 -18.93 -30.54
CA LYS A 210 6.42 -17.93 -30.27
C LYS A 210 7.57 -18.64 -29.56
N LYS A 211 8.80 -18.40 -30.04
CA LYS A 211 10.03 -18.99 -29.50
C LYS A 211 11.01 -17.89 -29.15
N SER A 212 11.36 -17.82 -27.88
CA SER A 212 12.38 -16.90 -27.38
C SER A 212 13.73 -17.17 -28.05
N PRO A 213 14.51 -16.13 -28.38
CA PRO A 213 15.86 -16.31 -28.93
C PRO A 213 16.75 -17.17 -28.03
N ASN A 214 16.55 -17.07 -26.72
CA ASN A 214 17.17 -17.93 -25.72
C ASN A 214 16.07 -18.63 -24.90
N PRO A 215 15.99 -19.98 -24.91
CA PRO A 215 15.00 -20.72 -24.13
C PRO A 215 15.23 -20.62 -22.61
N ASP A 216 16.46 -20.39 -22.16
CA ASP A 216 16.78 -20.22 -20.72
C ASP A 216 16.45 -18.80 -20.21
N LYS A 217 16.18 -17.88 -21.13
CA LYS A 217 15.79 -16.48 -20.86
C LYS A 217 14.56 -16.12 -21.70
N PRO A 218 13.40 -16.72 -21.41
CA PRO A 218 12.21 -16.53 -22.22
C PRO A 218 11.69 -15.08 -22.11
N LEU A 219 11.40 -14.47 -23.25
CA LEU A 219 10.77 -13.15 -23.32
C LEU A 219 9.29 -13.22 -22.90
N SER A 220 8.81 -12.17 -22.26
CA SER A 220 7.40 -12.00 -21.87
C SER A 220 6.51 -11.64 -23.06
N TYR A 221 6.32 -12.57 -23.99
CA TYR A 221 5.50 -12.34 -25.19
C TYR A 221 4.08 -11.88 -24.85
N GLY A 222 3.62 -10.84 -25.53
CA GLY A 222 2.28 -10.26 -25.34
C GLY A 222 2.18 -9.19 -24.26
N LEU A 223 3.20 -9.02 -23.40
CA LEU A 223 3.17 -8.12 -22.24
C LEU A 223 2.73 -6.69 -22.60
N ASN A 224 3.26 -6.14 -23.69
CA ASN A 224 3.08 -4.76 -24.09
C ASN A 224 2.35 -4.60 -25.42
N SER A 225 1.27 -5.36 -25.61
CA SER A 225 0.49 -5.25 -26.84
C SER A 225 -0.97 -5.63 -26.68
N LYS A 226 -1.82 -4.99 -27.47
CA LYS A 226 -3.19 -5.43 -27.71
C LYS A 226 -3.20 -6.43 -28.88
N LEU A 227 -3.85 -7.58 -28.72
CA LEU A 227 -4.00 -8.53 -29.83
C LEU A 227 -5.33 -8.31 -30.53
N VAL A 228 -5.30 -8.01 -31.81
CA VAL A 228 -6.49 -7.79 -32.64
C VAL A 228 -6.58 -8.85 -33.74
N LYS A 229 -7.80 -9.06 -34.24
CA LYS A 229 -8.06 -9.91 -35.41
C LYS A 229 -8.60 -9.04 -36.54
N GLU A 230 -7.75 -8.75 -37.52
CA GLU A 230 -8.07 -7.92 -38.68
C GLU A 230 -8.10 -8.81 -39.93
N ASN A 231 -9.21 -8.81 -40.67
CA ASN A 231 -9.38 -9.64 -41.87
C ASN A 231 -9.09 -11.15 -41.65
N GLY A 232 -9.33 -11.65 -40.43
CA GLY A 232 -9.07 -13.04 -40.04
C GLY A 232 -7.65 -13.32 -39.56
N GLU A 233 -6.74 -12.35 -39.60
CA GLU A 233 -5.36 -12.49 -39.16
C GLU A 233 -5.14 -11.84 -37.77
N LEU A 234 -4.40 -12.54 -36.91
CA LEU A 234 -4.05 -12.04 -35.58
C LEU A 234 -2.79 -11.18 -35.63
N LYS A 235 -2.85 -9.99 -35.02
CA LYS A 235 -1.75 -9.02 -35.00
C LYS A 235 -1.65 -8.34 -33.63
N GLU A 236 -0.43 -8.16 -33.16
CA GLU A 236 -0.12 -7.36 -31.97
C GLU A 236 0.00 -5.88 -32.35
N LEU A 237 -0.80 -5.03 -31.70
CA LEU A 237 -0.64 -3.58 -31.68
C LEU A 237 0.21 -3.24 -30.46
N VAL A 238 1.51 -3.04 -30.69
CA VAL A 238 2.51 -2.84 -29.62
C VAL A 238 2.36 -1.46 -28.99
N TYR A 239 2.44 -1.41 -27.66
CA TYR A 239 2.45 -0.18 -26.88
C TYR A 239 3.83 0.46 -26.94
N LYS A 240 3.97 1.53 -27.74
CA LYS A 240 5.23 2.25 -27.94
C LYS A 240 5.02 3.61 -28.61
N SER A 241 6.07 4.43 -28.63
CA SER A 241 6.14 5.63 -29.48
C SER A 241 5.80 5.30 -30.94
N GLY A 242 4.90 6.08 -31.53
CA GLY A 242 4.36 5.84 -32.89
C GLY A 242 3.52 4.56 -33.05
N GLY A 243 3.25 3.82 -31.97
CA GLY A 243 2.37 2.65 -31.92
C GLY A 243 1.06 2.93 -31.18
N LEU A 244 0.46 1.88 -30.63
CA LEU A 244 -0.72 2.03 -29.75
C LEU A 244 -0.29 2.76 -28.47
N TYR A 245 -1.09 3.72 -28.03
CA TYR A 245 -0.79 4.65 -26.92
C TYR A 245 0.41 5.59 -27.13
N GLY A 246 0.91 5.73 -28.37
CA GLY A 246 2.10 6.51 -28.68
C GLY A 246 2.08 7.95 -28.15
N SER A 247 0.94 8.64 -28.22
CA SER A 247 0.84 10.03 -27.75
C SER A 247 1.05 10.21 -26.26
N ALA A 248 0.57 9.27 -25.43
CA ALA A 248 0.87 9.26 -24.00
C ALA A 248 2.31 8.82 -23.74
N ILE A 249 2.78 7.77 -24.43
CA ILE A 249 4.13 7.24 -24.29
C ILE A 249 5.21 8.28 -24.65
N ASP A 250 4.96 9.15 -25.63
CA ASP A 250 5.88 10.22 -25.99
C ASP A 250 6.04 11.26 -24.86
N GLU A 251 4.96 11.57 -24.12
CA GLU A 251 5.05 12.40 -22.91
C GLU A 251 5.73 11.66 -21.74
N ILE A 252 5.51 10.35 -21.59
CA ILE A 252 6.26 9.53 -20.61
C ILE A 252 7.77 9.63 -20.91
N ILE A 253 8.17 9.42 -22.17
CA ILE A 253 9.58 9.49 -22.61
C ILE A 253 10.18 10.85 -22.28
N LYS A 254 9.49 11.95 -22.58
CA LYS A 254 9.98 13.31 -22.30
C LYS A 254 10.29 13.53 -20.83
N TRP A 255 9.44 13.04 -19.93
CA TRP A 255 9.68 13.13 -18.49
C TRP A 255 10.78 12.19 -18.02
N LEU A 256 10.88 10.98 -18.58
CA LEU A 256 11.96 10.04 -18.29
C LEU A 256 13.33 10.56 -18.76
N GLU A 257 13.41 11.28 -19.88
CA GLU A 257 14.64 11.93 -20.35
C GLU A 257 15.11 12.98 -19.34
N LEU A 258 14.20 13.80 -18.79
CA LEU A 258 14.52 14.74 -17.72
C LEU A 258 14.93 14.03 -16.42
N ALA A 259 14.27 12.92 -16.07
CA ALA A 259 14.64 12.09 -14.92
C ALA A 259 16.04 11.50 -15.07
N GLN A 260 16.40 11.03 -16.27
CA GLN A 260 17.71 10.46 -16.57
C GLN A 260 18.84 11.46 -16.32
N ASP A 261 18.66 12.72 -16.72
CA ASP A 261 19.64 13.80 -16.53
C ASP A 261 19.93 14.11 -15.05
N VAL A 262 18.95 13.85 -14.18
CA VAL A 262 19.08 14.05 -12.73
C VAL A 262 19.17 12.73 -11.95
N ALA A 263 19.46 11.61 -12.61
CA ALA A 263 19.68 10.33 -11.94
C ALA A 263 20.76 10.44 -10.86
N GLU A 264 20.55 9.77 -9.74
CA GLU A 264 21.42 9.81 -8.56
C GLU A 264 22.79 9.21 -8.86
N ASN A 265 22.80 8.15 -9.68
CA ASN A 265 24.00 7.42 -10.07
C ASN A 265 23.87 6.86 -11.50
N LYS A 266 24.99 6.38 -12.04
CA LYS A 266 25.06 5.87 -13.41
C LYS A 266 24.17 4.65 -13.63
N ALA A 267 24.09 3.72 -12.67
CA ALA A 267 23.28 2.51 -12.82
C ALA A 267 21.78 2.83 -12.95
N GLN A 268 21.28 3.76 -12.12
CA GLN A 268 19.91 4.27 -12.23
C GLN A 268 19.69 4.99 -13.58
N GLY A 269 20.62 5.86 -14.00
CA GLY A 269 20.52 6.54 -15.30
C GLY A 269 20.57 5.59 -16.50
N ASP A 270 21.38 4.53 -16.46
CA ASP A 270 21.44 3.50 -17.49
C ASP A 270 20.12 2.71 -17.56
N ALA A 271 19.53 2.38 -16.41
CA ALA A 271 18.22 1.72 -16.34
C ALA A 271 17.10 2.61 -16.91
N ILE A 272 17.04 3.90 -16.54
CA ILE A 272 16.09 4.86 -17.14
C ILE A 272 16.28 4.91 -18.67
N GLY A 273 17.52 4.91 -19.16
CA GLY A 273 17.82 4.89 -20.59
C GLY A 273 17.27 3.66 -21.32
N LEU A 274 17.39 2.47 -20.72
CA LEU A 274 16.80 1.25 -21.27
C LEU A 274 15.26 1.29 -21.26
N LEU A 275 14.64 1.88 -20.23
CA LEU A 275 13.20 2.07 -20.19
C LEU A 275 12.72 3.02 -21.29
N ILE A 276 13.44 4.11 -21.54
CA ILE A 276 13.16 5.02 -22.66
C ILE A 276 13.26 4.29 -24.00
N GLU A 277 14.32 3.50 -24.21
CA GLU A 277 14.50 2.73 -25.44
C GLU A 277 13.40 1.66 -25.61
N TYR A 278 12.97 1.03 -24.52
CA TYR A 278 11.83 0.13 -24.52
C TYR A 278 10.55 0.83 -24.95
N TYR A 279 10.25 2.02 -24.42
CA TYR A 279 9.09 2.80 -24.85
C TYR A 279 9.17 3.28 -26.30
N LYS A 280 10.37 3.60 -26.80
CA LYS A 280 10.58 3.97 -28.21
C LYS A 280 10.36 2.79 -29.15
N THR A 281 10.80 1.59 -28.77
CA THR A 281 10.87 0.44 -29.70
C THR A 281 9.77 -0.61 -29.50
N GLY A 282 9.25 -0.73 -28.28
CA GLY A 282 8.39 -1.81 -27.81
C GLY A 282 9.08 -3.17 -27.67
N ASN A 283 10.43 -3.21 -27.67
CA ASN A 283 11.19 -4.46 -27.74
C ASN A 283 11.28 -5.20 -26.39
N LEU A 284 10.78 -6.43 -26.33
CA LEU A 284 10.78 -7.23 -25.10
C LEU A 284 12.17 -7.70 -24.62
N GLN A 285 13.18 -7.76 -25.50
CA GLN A 285 14.56 -7.98 -25.05
C GLN A 285 15.08 -6.74 -24.29
N THR A 286 14.80 -5.54 -24.79
CA THR A 286 15.14 -4.30 -24.08
C THR A 286 14.41 -4.18 -22.75
N TRP A 287 13.18 -4.69 -22.67
CA TRP A 287 12.46 -4.82 -21.40
C TRP A 287 13.20 -5.73 -20.41
N ASP A 288 13.62 -6.92 -20.85
CA ASP A 288 14.40 -7.84 -20.01
C ASP A 288 15.74 -7.22 -19.58
N ASP A 289 16.43 -6.53 -20.50
CA ASP A 289 17.70 -5.82 -20.22
C ASP A 289 17.48 -4.69 -19.20
N TYR A 290 16.39 -3.92 -19.34
CA TYR A 290 15.95 -2.93 -18.36
C TYR A 290 15.75 -3.56 -16.99
N ASN A 291 15.00 -4.67 -16.91
CA ASN A 291 14.70 -5.32 -15.63
C ASN A 291 15.98 -5.86 -14.95
N VAL A 292 16.93 -6.38 -15.71
CA VAL A 292 18.25 -6.78 -15.18
C VAL A 292 18.99 -5.57 -14.62
N ALA A 293 19.06 -4.46 -15.37
CA ALA A 293 19.74 -3.24 -14.95
C ALA A 293 19.08 -2.59 -13.73
N TRP A 294 17.75 -2.45 -13.75
CA TRP A 294 16.96 -1.90 -12.65
C TRP A 294 17.10 -2.73 -11.37
N THR A 295 17.04 -4.06 -11.47
CA THR A 295 17.20 -4.94 -10.30
C THR A 295 18.56 -4.76 -9.64
N ALA A 296 19.62 -4.59 -10.44
CA ALA A 296 20.97 -4.36 -9.94
C ALA A 296 21.22 -2.95 -9.41
N ALA A 297 20.44 -1.94 -9.83
CA ALA A 297 20.54 -0.56 -9.37
C ALA A 297 19.86 -0.40 -7.99
N THR A 298 20.59 -0.72 -6.91
CA THR A 298 20.09 -0.67 -5.52
C THR A 298 20.58 0.54 -4.72
N GLU A 299 21.59 1.26 -5.21
CA GLU A 299 22.09 2.48 -4.61
C GLU A 299 21.19 3.68 -4.93
N GLY A 300 21.01 4.59 -3.96
CA GLY A 300 20.19 5.79 -4.10
C GLY A 300 19.02 5.84 -3.12
N ASN A 301 18.40 7.01 -3.05
CA ASN A 301 17.24 7.34 -2.23
C ASN A 301 15.92 7.25 -2.99
N VAL A 302 15.95 7.25 -4.33
CA VAL A 302 14.76 7.21 -5.18
C VAL A 302 14.76 5.92 -6.00
N ASP A 303 13.61 5.25 -6.03
CA ASP A 303 13.36 4.11 -6.93
C ASP A 303 11.99 4.29 -7.59
N TYR A 304 11.70 3.50 -8.60
CA TYR A 304 10.44 3.62 -9.34
C TYR A 304 10.04 2.32 -10.03
N ILE A 305 8.74 2.20 -10.24
CA ILE A 305 8.11 1.27 -11.17
C ILE A 305 7.39 2.15 -12.19
N ASN A 306 7.60 1.93 -13.49
CA ASN A 306 6.90 2.65 -14.56
C ASN A 306 6.88 1.79 -15.83
N SER A 307 5.84 0.97 -16.01
CA SER A 307 5.63 0.20 -17.25
C SER A 307 4.33 -0.60 -17.27
N PHE A 308 4.24 -1.56 -18.20
CA PHE A 308 3.24 -2.64 -18.22
C PHE A 308 3.73 -3.80 -17.34
N ILE A 309 3.21 -3.90 -16.11
CA ILE A 309 3.82 -4.72 -15.06
C ILE A 309 3.04 -6.00 -14.78
N GLU A 310 1.87 -5.86 -14.16
CA GLU A 310 1.09 -6.98 -13.64
C GLU A 310 0.07 -7.48 -14.66
N VAL A 311 -0.11 -8.80 -14.73
CA VAL A 311 -0.99 -9.45 -15.72
C VAL A 311 -2.35 -9.86 -15.16
N TYR A 312 -2.71 -9.37 -13.97
CA TYR A 312 -3.94 -9.77 -13.26
C TYR A 312 -5.22 -9.40 -14.01
N ASN A 313 -5.19 -8.29 -14.75
CA ASN A 313 -6.34 -7.83 -15.53
C ASN A 313 -6.49 -8.61 -16.86
N ASP A 314 -5.56 -9.49 -17.23
CA ASP A 314 -5.69 -10.32 -18.43
C ASP A 314 -6.34 -11.68 -18.09
N PRO A 315 -7.48 -12.05 -18.70
CA PRO A 315 -8.11 -13.35 -18.46
C PRO A 315 -7.21 -14.56 -18.72
N LEU A 316 -6.12 -14.41 -19.50
CA LEU A 316 -5.13 -15.44 -19.80
C LEU A 316 -3.72 -15.13 -19.28
N GLY A 317 -3.51 -13.99 -18.60
CA GLY A 317 -2.25 -13.66 -17.93
C GLY A 317 -1.04 -13.36 -18.83
N TYR A 318 -1.24 -12.76 -20.01
CA TYR A 318 -0.17 -12.38 -20.94
C TYR A 318 0.13 -10.87 -20.97
N ARG A 319 -0.88 -9.99 -20.82
CA ARG A 319 -0.77 -8.53 -20.99
C ARG A 319 -0.58 -7.83 -19.66
N GLY A 320 0.36 -6.88 -19.61
CA GLY A 320 0.61 -6.06 -18.44
C GLY A 320 -0.30 -4.82 -18.40
N SER A 321 -0.89 -4.55 -17.24
CA SER A 321 -1.49 -3.26 -16.92
C SER A 321 -0.41 -2.18 -16.82
N TYR A 322 -0.68 -0.97 -17.33
CA TYR A 322 0.17 0.19 -17.07
C TYR A 322 0.11 0.56 -15.58
N GLU A 323 1.27 0.69 -14.94
CA GLU A 323 1.41 0.95 -13.51
C GLU A 323 2.60 1.88 -13.26
N THR A 324 2.46 2.77 -12.28
CA THR A 324 3.57 3.56 -11.76
C THR A 324 3.52 3.70 -10.25
N ILE A 325 4.66 3.49 -9.59
CA ILE A 325 4.88 3.76 -8.17
C ILE A 325 6.26 4.42 -8.04
N VAL A 326 6.29 5.69 -7.63
CA VAL A 326 7.54 6.41 -7.34
C VAL A 326 7.82 6.32 -5.85
N GLN A 327 9.03 5.89 -5.50
CA GLN A 327 9.39 5.46 -4.16
C GLN A 327 10.59 6.25 -3.66
N VAL A 328 10.53 6.67 -2.41
CA VAL A 328 11.64 7.29 -1.68
C VAL A 328 12.01 6.39 -0.51
N ASN A 329 13.29 6.23 -0.19
CA ASN A 329 13.71 5.49 0.99
C ASN A 329 13.00 6.03 2.24
N ASP A 330 12.46 5.14 3.06
CA ASP A 330 12.08 5.53 4.41
C ASP A 330 13.37 5.69 5.23
N PHE A 331 13.81 6.93 5.42
CA PHE A 331 15.06 7.23 6.13
C PHE A 331 15.05 6.81 7.59
N ASP A 332 13.90 6.95 8.28
CA ASP A 332 13.75 6.53 9.67
C ASP A 332 13.82 5.00 9.77
N MET A 333 13.06 4.30 8.93
CA MET A 333 13.07 2.85 8.89
C MET A 333 14.43 2.31 8.43
N SER A 334 15.08 2.95 7.46
CA SER A 334 16.42 2.55 7.00
C SER A 334 17.47 2.68 8.12
N GLN A 335 17.40 3.73 8.93
CA GLN A 335 18.30 3.89 10.09
C GLN A 335 18.04 2.81 11.14
N LYS A 336 16.77 2.56 11.47
CA LYS A 336 16.38 1.51 12.42
C LYS A 336 16.82 0.12 11.94
N MET A 337 16.56 -0.22 10.68
CA MET A 337 17.00 -1.48 10.05
C MET A 337 18.51 -1.63 10.05
N LYS A 338 19.25 -0.54 9.79
CA LYS A 338 20.72 -0.57 9.85
C LYS A 338 21.22 -0.89 11.25
N VAL A 339 20.68 -0.23 12.28
CA VAL A 339 21.05 -0.52 13.67
C VAL A 339 20.75 -1.98 14.03
N LEU A 340 19.60 -2.51 13.60
CA LEU A 340 19.25 -3.92 13.81
C LEU A 340 20.22 -4.86 13.09
N SER A 341 20.48 -4.61 11.80
CA SER A 341 21.37 -5.45 10.97
C SER A 341 22.81 -5.47 11.49
N ASP A 342 23.35 -4.30 11.89
CA ASP A 342 24.68 -4.17 12.49
C ASP A 342 24.79 -4.97 13.82
N ASN A 343 23.66 -5.20 14.49
CA ASN A 343 23.57 -5.96 15.74
C ASN A 343 22.93 -7.35 15.55
N ALA A 344 22.74 -7.84 14.32
CA ALA A 344 22.00 -9.07 14.03
C ALA A 344 22.57 -10.29 14.79
N GLN A 345 23.88 -10.37 14.94
CA GLN A 345 24.53 -11.45 15.71
C GLN A 345 24.15 -11.40 17.20
N TRP A 346 24.02 -10.21 17.80
CA TRP A 346 23.59 -10.10 19.19
C TRP A 346 22.17 -10.67 19.36
N PHE A 347 21.27 -10.36 18.42
CA PHE A 347 19.92 -10.91 18.44
C PHE A 347 19.90 -12.42 18.23
N GLU A 348 20.77 -12.99 17.39
CA GLU A 348 20.87 -14.45 17.25
C GLU A 348 21.39 -15.12 18.53
N ASP A 349 22.48 -14.58 19.09
CA ASP A 349 23.15 -15.15 20.27
C ASP A 349 22.23 -15.13 21.49
N ASN A 350 21.41 -14.09 21.64
CA ASN A 350 20.49 -13.90 22.76
C ASN A 350 19.07 -14.43 22.49
N ALA A 351 18.81 -15.00 21.31
CA ALA A 351 17.50 -15.55 21.03
C ALA A 351 17.24 -16.79 21.90
N PRO A 352 15.97 -17.06 22.28
CA PRO A 352 15.59 -18.20 23.11
C PRO A 352 15.62 -19.53 22.34
N LEU A 353 16.36 -19.61 21.24
CA LEU A 353 16.52 -20.79 20.40
C LEU A 353 17.41 -21.83 21.09
N MET A 354 17.33 -23.08 20.64
CA MET A 354 18.33 -24.09 21.01
C MET A 354 19.67 -23.73 20.38
N ASP A 355 20.78 -23.93 21.11
CA ASP A 355 22.12 -23.57 20.61
C ASP A 355 22.47 -24.23 19.26
N ALA A 356 22.00 -25.45 19.01
CA ALA A 356 22.19 -26.15 17.73
C ALA A 356 21.49 -25.46 16.56
N HIS A 357 20.40 -24.75 16.82
CA HIS A 357 19.60 -24.04 15.80
C HIS A 357 20.03 -22.59 15.63
N LYS A 358 21.01 -22.10 16.39
CA LYS A 358 21.59 -20.76 16.21
C LYS A 358 22.68 -20.75 15.14
N LYS A 359 22.66 -19.73 14.29
CA LYS A 359 23.72 -19.44 13.32
C LYS A 359 24.95 -18.87 14.03
N LYS A 360 26.12 -19.40 13.66
CA LYS A 360 27.42 -18.87 14.15
C LYS A 360 27.75 -17.49 13.62
N ASN A 361 27.29 -17.18 12.40
CA ASN A 361 27.46 -15.90 11.74
C ASN A 361 26.15 -15.55 11.04
N VAL A 362 25.45 -14.55 11.55
CA VAL A 362 24.24 -13.99 10.94
C VAL A 362 24.62 -12.71 10.20
N VAL A 363 24.11 -12.60 8.97
CA VAL A 363 24.06 -11.34 8.23
C VAL A 363 22.59 -10.97 8.18
N GLY A 364 22.25 -9.75 8.60
CA GLY A 364 20.88 -9.25 8.52
C GLY A 364 20.39 -9.23 7.07
N VAL A 365 19.11 -9.48 6.87
CA VAL A 365 18.49 -9.37 5.54
C VAL A 365 18.34 -7.88 5.20
N THR A 366 18.80 -7.48 4.03
CA THR A 366 18.46 -6.16 3.45
C THR A 366 17.02 -6.20 2.96
N TYR A 367 16.10 -5.77 3.82
CA TYR A 367 14.71 -5.47 3.47
C TYR A 367 14.56 -3.95 3.27
N LYS A 368 13.76 -3.52 2.30
CA LYS A 368 13.61 -2.11 1.96
C LYS A 368 12.17 -1.66 2.18
N VAL A 369 11.96 -0.82 3.19
CA VAL A 369 10.71 -0.05 3.35
C VAL A 369 10.89 1.28 2.65
N VAL A 370 9.88 1.68 1.88
CA VAL A 370 9.88 2.89 1.09
C VAL A 370 8.61 3.69 1.31
N ASN A 371 8.70 4.99 1.12
CA ASN A 371 7.56 5.90 1.10
C ASN A 371 7.18 6.20 -0.36
N VAL A 372 5.91 6.01 -0.69
CA VAL A 372 5.33 6.39 -1.98
C VAL A 372 5.30 7.91 -2.10
N ALA A 373 5.82 8.44 -3.22
CA ALA A 373 5.81 9.85 -3.54
C ALA A 373 4.77 10.22 -4.63
N GLY A 374 4.30 9.23 -5.39
CA GLY A 374 3.25 9.40 -6.38
C GLY A 374 2.97 8.10 -7.15
N GLU A 375 1.70 7.87 -7.49
CA GLU A 375 1.23 6.67 -8.17
C GLU A 375 0.37 7.00 -9.39
N ALA A 376 0.36 6.11 -10.37
CA ALA A 376 -0.53 6.20 -11.53
C ALA A 376 -0.83 4.79 -12.08
N GLY A 377 -1.79 4.69 -13.00
CA GLY A 377 -2.12 3.41 -13.62
C GLY A 377 -2.85 2.48 -12.66
N ASP A 378 -2.53 1.19 -12.70
CA ASP A 378 -3.16 0.14 -11.88
C ASP A 378 -2.85 0.26 -10.37
N ALA A 379 -1.88 1.09 -9.99
CA ALA A 379 -1.53 1.40 -8.59
C ALA A 379 -2.27 2.64 -8.03
N SER A 380 -3.15 3.30 -8.78
CA SER A 380 -3.87 4.47 -8.27
C SER A 380 -5.28 4.57 -8.87
N PRO A 381 -6.33 4.88 -8.07
CA PRO A 381 -6.29 5.22 -6.64
C PRO A 381 -6.17 4.02 -5.69
N SER A 382 -6.46 2.80 -6.15
CA SER A 382 -6.31 1.59 -5.36
C SER A 382 -4.88 1.05 -5.53
N THR A 383 -4.09 1.05 -4.46
CA THR A 383 -2.67 0.66 -4.48
C THR A 383 -2.42 -0.62 -3.66
N PRO A 384 -1.42 -1.45 -4.02
CA PRO A 384 -0.92 -2.49 -3.11
C PRO A 384 -0.27 -1.88 -1.86
N ILE A 385 0.06 -2.71 -0.88
CA ILE A 385 0.87 -2.31 0.30
C ILE A 385 2.34 -2.74 0.20
N GLY A 386 2.67 -3.51 -0.84
CA GLY A 386 4.02 -3.97 -1.13
C GLY A 386 4.10 -4.58 -2.52
N VAL A 387 5.29 -4.58 -3.11
CA VAL A 387 5.54 -5.04 -4.48
C VAL A 387 6.83 -5.84 -4.56
N ASN A 388 6.87 -6.84 -5.45
CA ASN A 388 8.03 -7.73 -5.61
C ASN A 388 8.34 -8.00 -7.08
N LEU A 389 9.32 -7.28 -7.63
CA LEU A 389 9.64 -7.25 -9.05
C LEU A 389 11.11 -7.58 -9.33
N PRO A 390 11.47 -8.00 -10.55
CA PRO A 390 10.59 -8.20 -11.72
C PRO A 390 9.83 -9.53 -11.70
N ASN A 391 8.86 -9.67 -12.61
CA ASN A 391 8.02 -10.87 -12.76
C ASN A 391 8.72 -12.02 -13.51
N ALA A 392 9.74 -11.74 -14.33
CA ALA A 392 10.44 -12.76 -15.10
C ALA A 392 11.30 -13.67 -14.20
N ASN A 393 10.87 -14.93 -14.03
CA ASN A 393 11.53 -15.90 -13.14
C ASN A 393 13.02 -16.10 -13.42
N TRP A 394 13.44 -16.05 -14.69
CA TRP A 394 14.85 -16.22 -15.03
C TRP A 394 15.70 -15.04 -14.54
N ILE A 395 15.16 -13.82 -14.58
CA ILE A 395 15.83 -12.61 -14.06
C ILE A 395 15.94 -12.73 -12.54
N ARG A 396 14.84 -13.11 -11.87
CA ARG A 396 14.81 -13.36 -10.43
C ARG A 396 15.88 -14.36 -9.99
N ALA A 397 16.01 -15.46 -10.74
CA ALA A 397 17.02 -16.48 -10.48
C ALA A 397 18.46 -16.02 -10.76
N ALA A 398 18.66 -15.15 -11.76
CA ALA A 398 19.99 -14.74 -12.21
C ALA A 398 20.57 -13.55 -11.43
N VAL A 399 19.75 -12.55 -11.10
CA VAL A 399 20.19 -11.28 -10.49
C VAL A 399 19.38 -10.86 -9.27
N GLY A 400 18.37 -11.64 -8.86
CA GLY A 400 17.53 -11.36 -7.70
C GLY A 400 16.26 -10.57 -8.03
N SER A 401 15.63 -10.03 -6.99
CA SER A 401 14.40 -9.24 -7.08
C SER A 401 14.42 -8.14 -6.04
N LYS A 402 13.70 -7.05 -6.29
CA LYS A 402 13.41 -6.01 -5.31
C LYS A 402 12.03 -6.25 -4.71
N SER A 403 11.99 -6.54 -3.41
CA SER A 403 10.76 -6.63 -2.62
C SER A 403 10.70 -5.43 -1.70
N VAL A 404 9.63 -4.65 -1.79
CA VAL A 404 9.47 -3.42 -1.00
C VAL A 404 8.10 -3.36 -0.34
N SER A 405 8.05 -2.78 0.85
CA SER A 405 6.83 -2.44 1.58
C SER A 405 6.59 -0.94 1.50
N LEU A 406 5.35 -0.53 1.20
CA LEU A 406 4.94 0.85 1.01
C LEU A 406 4.53 1.45 2.36
N GLY A 407 5.53 1.89 3.13
CA GLY A 407 5.41 2.24 4.55
C GLY A 407 4.37 3.33 4.83
N ASN A 408 4.38 4.43 4.08
CA ASN A 408 3.43 5.53 4.24
C ASN A 408 1.99 5.20 3.79
N ILE A 409 1.81 4.22 2.89
CA ILE A 409 0.49 3.71 2.51
C ILE A 409 -0.08 2.86 3.66
N ILE A 410 0.73 1.95 4.22
CA ILE A 410 0.36 1.16 5.41
C ILE A 410 0.05 2.09 6.59
N GLU A 411 0.88 3.11 6.80
CA GLU A 411 0.66 4.12 7.83
C GLU A 411 -0.68 4.85 7.61
N ALA A 412 -0.99 5.25 6.37
CA ALA A 412 -2.25 5.90 6.07
C ALA A 412 -3.47 4.99 6.28
N TYR A 413 -3.36 3.69 5.96
CA TYR A 413 -4.40 2.71 6.32
C TYR A 413 -4.61 2.62 7.84
N ASN A 414 -3.52 2.50 8.60
CA ASN A 414 -3.59 2.36 10.05
C ASN A 414 -4.20 3.61 10.71
N ASN A 415 -3.86 4.81 10.21
CA ASN A 415 -4.38 6.08 10.72
C ASN A 415 -5.75 6.49 10.16
N ALA A 416 -6.20 5.84 9.09
CA ALA A 416 -7.55 6.02 8.59
C ALA A 416 -8.59 5.21 9.37
N GLY A 417 -8.18 4.30 10.26
CA GLY A 417 -9.10 3.66 11.20
C GLY A 417 -9.86 4.70 12.02
N SER A 418 -11.14 4.47 12.32
CA SER A 418 -11.81 5.35 13.29
C SER A 418 -11.20 5.08 14.67
N SER A 419 -10.77 6.14 15.36
CA SER A 419 -10.47 6.09 16.81
C SER A 419 -11.60 5.40 17.57
N ASP A 420 -12.84 5.54 17.09
CA ASP A 420 -14.02 4.91 17.66
C ASP A 420 -14.02 3.39 17.52
N ARG A 421 -13.47 2.84 16.42
CA ARG A 421 -13.27 1.39 16.29
C ARG A 421 -12.22 0.91 17.27
N LEU A 422 -11.10 1.62 17.40
CA LEU A 422 -10.10 1.29 18.41
C LEU A 422 -10.74 1.27 19.81
N LYS A 423 -11.40 2.37 20.21
CA LYS A 423 -12.14 2.52 21.47
C LYS A 423 -13.16 1.43 21.75
N GLU A 424 -13.82 0.92 20.70
CA GLU A 424 -14.78 -0.18 20.84
C GLU A 424 -14.13 -1.52 21.19
N PHE A 425 -12.89 -1.76 20.76
CA PHE A 425 -12.24 -3.07 20.90
C PHE A 425 -11.11 -3.13 21.92
N VAL A 426 -10.55 -1.99 22.34
CA VAL A 426 -9.60 -1.92 23.47
C VAL A 426 -10.30 -2.21 24.80
N ASN A 427 -9.58 -2.80 25.75
CA ASN A 427 -10.08 -3.13 27.06
C ASN A 427 -10.28 -1.89 27.93
N ASP A 428 -9.35 -0.94 27.92
CA ASP A 428 -9.42 0.22 28.80
C ASP A 428 -8.70 1.44 28.22
N GLU A 429 -8.72 2.51 29.01
CA GLU A 429 -8.11 3.79 28.66
C GLU A 429 -6.57 3.74 28.66
N GLU A 430 -5.95 2.83 29.41
CA GLU A 430 -4.48 2.68 29.38
C GLU A 430 -4.05 2.06 28.05
N GLU A 431 -4.71 0.97 27.61
CA GLU A 431 -4.47 0.37 26.28
C GLU A 431 -4.69 1.40 25.16
N LEU A 432 -5.77 2.18 25.24
CA LEU A 432 -6.07 3.22 24.25
C LEU A 432 -4.95 4.26 24.15
N GLN A 433 -4.49 4.79 25.28
CA GLN A 433 -3.44 5.81 25.32
C GLN A 433 -2.09 5.26 24.84
N LEU A 434 -1.77 4.01 25.20
CA LEU A 434 -0.56 3.33 24.71
C LEU A 434 -0.59 3.14 23.19
N GLU A 435 -1.72 2.70 22.64
CA GLU A 435 -1.88 2.55 21.19
C GLU A 435 -1.76 3.91 20.47
N GLU A 436 -2.46 4.95 20.96
CA GLU A 436 -2.41 6.28 20.36
C GLU A 436 -1.00 6.90 20.40
N GLN A 437 -0.24 6.64 21.46
CA GLN A 437 1.10 7.21 21.63
C GLN A 437 2.21 6.38 20.96
N TYR A 438 2.12 5.04 21.01
CA TYR A 438 3.23 4.15 20.65
C TYR A 438 2.89 3.11 19.59
N GLY A 439 1.61 2.89 19.24
CA GLY A 439 1.19 1.82 18.34
C GLY A 439 1.87 1.86 16.96
N GLN A 440 1.98 3.05 16.35
CA GLN A 440 2.68 3.19 15.07
C GLN A 440 4.18 2.86 15.15
N LEU A 441 4.84 3.31 16.22
CA LEU A 441 6.26 3.03 16.45
C LEU A 441 6.47 1.53 16.69
N ALA A 442 5.58 0.91 17.48
CA ALA A 442 5.54 -0.51 17.74
C ALA A 442 5.38 -1.31 16.43
N ASP A 443 4.42 -0.97 15.57
CA ASP A 443 4.18 -1.63 14.28
C ASP A 443 5.40 -1.54 13.34
N LYS A 444 5.97 -0.34 13.19
CA LYS A 444 7.17 -0.13 12.35
C LYS A 444 8.35 -0.94 12.87
N LEU A 445 8.58 -0.94 14.18
CA LEU A 445 9.69 -1.67 14.78
C LEU A 445 9.46 -3.19 14.82
N HIS A 446 8.21 -3.64 14.96
CA HIS A 446 7.82 -5.05 14.81
C HIS A 446 8.16 -5.56 13.42
N THR A 447 7.73 -4.83 12.39
CA THR A 447 8.03 -5.11 10.99
C THR A 447 9.54 -5.13 10.75
N ALA A 448 10.28 -4.17 11.31
CA ALA A 448 11.74 -4.13 11.23
C ALA A 448 12.42 -5.39 11.79
N LEU A 449 12.01 -5.80 12.99
CA LEU A 449 12.54 -6.96 13.66
C LEU A 449 12.14 -8.25 12.94
N HIS A 450 10.88 -8.35 12.49
CA HIS A 450 10.38 -9.46 11.68
C HIS A 450 11.24 -9.66 10.43
N GLU A 451 11.41 -8.60 9.64
CA GLU A 451 12.06 -8.69 8.32
C GLU A 451 13.58 -8.83 8.42
N VAL A 452 14.24 -8.04 9.28
CA VAL A 452 15.72 -7.97 9.33
C VAL A 452 16.31 -9.06 10.23
N ILE A 453 15.65 -9.38 11.34
CA ILE A 453 16.15 -10.33 12.35
C ILE A 453 15.37 -11.64 12.30
N GLY A 454 14.04 -11.57 12.19
CA GLY A 454 13.13 -12.71 12.15
C GLY A 454 13.54 -13.67 11.05
N HIS A 455 13.34 -13.33 9.77
CA HIS A 455 13.71 -14.21 8.65
C HIS A 455 15.20 -14.55 8.57
N ALA A 456 16.09 -13.67 9.07
CA ALA A 456 17.53 -13.92 9.08
C ALA A 456 17.97 -14.96 10.13
N SER A 457 17.23 -15.09 11.23
CA SER A 457 17.61 -15.89 12.39
C SER A 457 17.38 -17.40 12.21
N GLY A 458 18.17 -18.18 12.94
CA GLY A 458 18.04 -19.63 13.01
C GLY A 458 18.51 -20.41 11.78
N GLN A 459 18.86 -21.68 11.96
CA GLN A 459 19.33 -22.58 10.89
C GLN A 459 18.68 -23.96 10.94
N LEU A 460 18.59 -24.62 9.79
CA LEU A 460 18.16 -26.02 9.69
C LEU A 460 19.24 -26.98 10.21
N ASN A 461 18.82 -28.13 10.72
CA ASN A 461 19.75 -29.19 11.08
C ASN A 461 20.37 -29.83 9.83
N PRO A 462 21.63 -30.30 9.88
CA PRO A 462 22.26 -30.97 8.76
C PRO A 462 21.42 -32.15 8.25
N GLY A 463 21.08 -32.14 6.95
CA GLY A 463 20.31 -33.19 6.30
C GLY A 463 18.79 -33.01 6.33
N VAL A 464 18.27 -31.94 6.94
CA VAL A 464 16.86 -31.53 6.83
C VAL A 464 16.67 -30.73 5.54
N GLY A 465 15.64 -31.07 4.76
CA GLY A 465 15.29 -30.36 3.52
C GLY A 465 14.70 -28.97 3.78
N GLU A 466 14.54 -28.18 2.72
CA GLU A 466 14.02 -26.82 2.85
C GLU A 466 12.62 -26.80 3.49
N THR A 467 12.27 -25.72 4.20
CA THR A 467 11.01 -25.63 4.97
C THR A 467 9.77 -25.88 4.10
N LYS A 468 9.79 -25.44 2.84
CA LYS A 468 8.72 -25.71 1.87
C LYS A 468 8.53 -27.20 1.58
N GLU A 469 9.61 -27.98 1.58
CA GLU A 469 9.59 -29.41 1.28
C GLU A 469 9.16 -30.23 2.51
N THR A 470 9.67 -29.83 3.68
CA THR A 470 9.43 -30.56 4.94
C THR A 470 8.07 -30.24 5.53
N LEU A 471 7.64 -28.97 5.53
CA LEU A 471 6.41 -28.50 6.17
C LEU A 471 5.25 -28.26 5.20
N LYS A 472 5.51 -28.28 3.89
CA LYS A 472 4.50 -28.25 2.81
C LYS A 472 3.55 -27.04 2.96
N ASN A 473 2.25 -27.28 3.06
CA ASN A 473 1.20 -26.27 3.17
C ASN A 473 1.28 -25.43 4.46
N TYR A 474 2.02 -25.88 5.47
CA TYR A 474 2.22 -25.11 6.71
C TYR A 474 3.51 -24.28 6.73
N ALA A 475 4.34 -24.38 5.69
CA ALA A 475 5.64 -23.70 5.64
C ALA A 475 5.51 -22.19 5.78
N SER A 476 4.62 -21.55 5.00
CA SER A 476 4.43 -20.10 5.03
C SER A 476 3.92 -19.62 6.38
N THR A 477 2.83 -20.22 6.90
CA THR A 477 2.26 -19.77 8.17
C THR A 477 3.21 -19.97 9.36
N LEU A 478 4.04 -21.03 9.36
CA LEU A 478 5.07 -21.20 10.39
C LEU A 478 6.17 -20.16 10.26
N GLU A 479 6.68 -19.92 9.04
CA GLU A 479 7.78 -18.98 8.84
C GLU A 479 7.40 -17.57 9.28
N GLU A 480 6.21 -17.13 8.90
CA GLU A 480 5.66 -15.82 9.28
C GLU A 480 5.49 -15.69 10.79
N GLY A 481 4.82 -16.66 11.44
CA GLY A 481 4.61 -16.55 12.89
C GLY A 481 5.91 -16.71 13.70
N ARG A 482 6.91 -17.44 13.17
CA ARG A 482 8.24 -17.49 13.77
C ARG A 482 8.94 -16.13 13.68
N ALA A 483 8.87 -15.44 12.54
CA ALA A 483 9.41 -14.11 12.37
C ALA A 483 8.65 -13.07 13.23
N ASP A 484 7.32 -13.16 13.32
CA ASP A 484 6.50 -12.35 14.23
C ASP A 484 6.90 -12.57 15.70
N LEU A 485 7.16 -13.81 16.11
CA LEU A 485 7.63 -14.14 17.45
C LEU A 485 9.01 -13.57 17.76
N VAL A 486 9.93 -13.52 16.80
CA VAL A 486 11.22 -12.82 16.96
C VAL A 486 10.97 -11.33 17.19
N GLY A 487 10.08 -10.73 16.38
CA GLY A 487 9.67 -9.34 16.55
C GLY A 487 9.08 -9.07 17.94
N LEU A 488 8.07 -9.84 18.35
CA LEU A 488 7.41 -9.71 19.65
C LEU A 488 8.38 -9.92 20.81
N TYR A 489 9.26 -10.93 20.73
CA TYR A 489 10.23 -11.18 21.79
C TYR A 489 11.17 -9.98 21.99
N TYR A 490 11.67 -9.39 20.90
CA TYR A 490 12.61 -8.28 21.01
C TYR A 490 11.98 -6.89 21.17
N LEU A 491 10.70 -6.69 20.81
CA LEU A 491 9.98 -5.44 21.06
C LEU A 491 9.87 -5.10 22.54
N TYR A 492 9.67 -6.11 23.38
CA TYR A 492 9.62 -5.95 24.83
C TYR A 492 11.00 -6.25 25.43
N ASN A 493 12.05 -5.62 24.90
CA ASN A 493 13.43 -5.81 25.36
C ASN A 493 14.17 -4.46 25.54
N PRO A 494 14.88 -4.24 26.68
CA PRO A 494 15.62 -3.01 26.93
C PRO A 494 16.72 -2.73 25.89
N LYS A 495 17.17 -3.75 25.15
CA LYS A 495 18.19 -3.58 24.12
C LYS A 495 17.78 -2.57 23.06
N LEU A 496 16.49 -2.46 22.73
CA LEU A 496 16.02 -1.48 21.76
C LEU A 496 16.30 -0.05 22.20
N GLN A 497 16.08 0.25 23.49
CA GLN A 497 16.41 1.55 24.06
C GLN A 497 17.92 1.76 24.17
N GLU A 498 18.69 0.73 24.54
CA GLU A 498 20.17 0.81 24.54
C GLU A 498 20.74 1.11 23.15
N LEU A 499 20.10 0.61 22.09
CA LEU A 499 20.47 0.86 20.70
C LEU A 499 19.92 2.20 20.16
N GLY A 500 19.16 2.94 20.96
CA GLY A 500 18.56 4.23 20.58
C GLY A 500 17.40 4.12 19.59
N LEU A 501 16.74 2.96 19.52
CA LEU A 501 15.60 2.74 18.61
C LEU A 501 14.27 3.25 19.20
N VAL A 502 14.19 3.37 20.52
CA VAL A 502 13.01 3.80 21.28
C VAL A 502 13.45 4.52 22.56
N ASP A 503 12.64 5.46 23.04
CA ASP A 503 12.90 6.15 24.32
C ASP A 503 12.32 5.41 25.53
N ASP A 504 11.22 4.67 25.33
CA ASP A 504 10.56 3.83 26.34
C ASP A 504 10.22 2.47 25.72
N TRP A 505 11.16 1.53 25.80
CA TRP A 505 10.96 0.18 25.25
C TRP A 505 9.79 -0.55 25.91
N LYS A 506 9.47 -0.23 27.17
CA LYS A 506 8.45 -0.95 27.93
C LYS A 506 7.07 -0.53 27.47
N ALA A 507 6.83 0.77 27.29
CA ALA A 507 5.57 1.28 26.75
C ALA A 507 5.35 0.84 25.30
N VAL A 508 6.39 0.91 24.45
CA VAL A 508 6.33 0.44 23.06
C VAL A 508 6.01 -1.06 22.99
N GLY A 509 6.70 -1.88 23.79
CA GLY A 509 6.46 -3.32 23.81
C GLY A 509 5.08 -3.69 24.37
N LYS A 510 4.54 -2.94 25.34
CA LYS A 510 3.15 -3.12 25.81
C LYS A 510 2.14 -2.85 24.69
N ALA A 511 2.24 -1.69 24.03
CA ALA A 511 1.36 -1.35 22.91
C ALA A 511 1.40 -2.42 21.82
N ALA A 512 2.59 -2.91 21.46
CA ALA A 512 2.75 -4.01 20.52
C ALA A 512 2.02 -5.28 20.97
N TYR A 513 2.14 -5.66 22.24
CA TYR A 513 1.54 -6.89 22.77
C TYR A 513 0.03 -6.78 22.82
N ASP A 514 -0.51 -5.67 23.31
CA ASP A 514 -1.96 -5.42 23.35
C ASP A 514 -2.55 -5.47 21.95
N GLY A 515 -1.96 -4.73 21.01
CA GLY A 515 -2.34 -4.73 19.60
C GLY A 515 -2.31 -6.13 18.97
N TYR A 516 -1.24 -6.89 19.20
CA TYR A 516 -1.08 -8.23 18.64
C TYR A 516 -2.07 -9.26 19.22
N ILE A 517 -2.31 -9.23 20.54
CA ILE A 517 -3.29 -10.10 21.20
C ILE A 517 -4.72 -9.74 20.79
N ARG A 518 -5.07 -8.45 20.81
CA ARG A 518 -6.38 -7.94 20.35
C ARG A 518 -6.63 -8.26 18.88
N ASN A 519 -5.59 -8.18 18.03
CA ASN A 519 -5.69 -8.59 16.63
C ASN A 519 -5.90 -10.10 16.49
N GLY A 520 -4.97 -10.89 17.01
CA GLY A 520 -4.92 -12.34 16.84
C GLY A 520 -6.13 -13.07 17.41
N LEU A 521 -6.66 -12.64 18.56
CA LEU A 521 -7.78 -13.32 19.23
C LEU A 521 -9.16 -12.77 18.87
N MET A 522 -9.27 -11.59 18.25
CA MET A 522 -10.56 -10.91 18.13
C MET A 522 -10.72 -10.07 16.86
N THR A 523 -9.97 -8.97 16.71
CA THR A 523 -10.32 -7.95 15.71
C THR A 523 -10.01 -8.35 14.27
N GLN A 524 -9.12 -9.32 14.04
CA GLN A 524 -8.90 -9.85 12.69
C GLN A 524 -10.13 -10.56 12.10
N LEU A 525 -11.05 -11.04 12.94
CA LEU A 525 -12.26 -11.76 12.52
C LEU A 525 -13.24 -10.89 11.73
N ILE A 526 -13.09 -9.56 11.80
CA ILE A 526 -13.84 -8.60 10.96
C ILE A 526 -13.67 -8.91 9.46
N ARG A 527 -12.57 -9.56 9.06
CA ARG A 527 -12.22 -9.88 7.67
C ARG A 527 -12.88 -11.15 7.14
N LEU A 528 -13.56 -11.92 7.99
CA LEU A 528 -14.14 -13.22 7.64
C LEU A 528 -15.66 -13.14 7.53
N ASN A 529 -16.26 -13.94 6.65
CA ASN A 529 -17.71 -14.12 6.67
C ASN A 529 -18.08 -15.06 7.83
N LEU A 530 -19.23 -14.83 8.45
CA LEU A 530 -19.73 -15.68 9.53
C LEU A 530 -19.82 -17.15 9.07
N GLY A 531 -19.20 -18.06 9.82
CA GLY A 531 -19.10 -19.48 9.49
C GLY A 531 -17.79 -19.89 8.82
N ASP A 532 -16.99 -18.94 8.34
CA ASP A 532 -15.67 -19.23 7.76
C ASP A 532 -14.63 -19.52 8.87
N ASP A 533 -13.64 -20.34 8.54
CA ASP A 533 -12.41 -20.54 9.31
C ASP A 533 -11.29 -19.63 8.73
N VAL A 534 -10.17 -19.49 9.44
CA VAL A 534 -9.02 -18.72 8.92
C VAL A 534 -8.28 -19.49 7.83
N GLU A 535 -8.08 -18.88 6.67
CA GLU A 535 -7.37 -19.48 5.54
C GLU A 535 -6.00 -18.84 5.25
N GLU A 536 -5.91 -17.51 5.33
CA GLU A 536 -4.74 -16.72 4.96
C GLU A 536 -3.57 -16.96 5.95
N ALA A 537 -2.36 -17.16 5.43
CA ALA A 537 -1.20 -17.61 6.22
C ALA A 537 -0.79 -16.62 7.32
N HIS A 538 -0.87 -15.31 7.09
CA HIS A 538 -0.56 -14.30 8.10
C HIS A 538 -1.64 -14.21 9.18
N MET A 539 -2.92 -14.24 8.80
CA MET A 539 -4.05 -14.32 9.76
C MET A 539 -3.95 -15.58 10.63
N ARG A 540 -3.63 -16.74 10.01
CA ARG A 540 -3.42 -18.00 10.73
C ARG A 540 -2.30 -17.86 11.75
N ASN A 541 -1.19 -17.23 11.37
CA ASN A 541 -0.04 -17.08 12.26
C ASN A 541 -0.36 -16.20 13.47
N ARG A 542 -0.99 -15.04 13.24
CA ARG A 542 -1.39 -14.14 14.32
C ARG A 542 -2.35 -14.84 15.27
N GLN A 543 -3.26 -15.66 14.71
CA GLN A 543 -4.18 -16.44 15.52
C GLN A 543 -3.46 -17.52 16.33
N TRP A 544 -2.61 -18.36 15.73
CA TRP A 544 -1.98 -19.45 16.49
C TRP A 544 -0.98 -18.95 17.51
N VAL A 545 -0.27 -17.84 17.24
CA VAL A 545 0.62 -17.21 18.23
C VAL A 545 -0.19 -16.77 19.44
N SER A 546 -1.25 -15.97 19.23
CA SER A 546 -2.04 -15.38 20.32
C SER A 546 -2.85 -16.44 21.07
N ALA A 547 -3.45 -17.41 20.37
CA ALA A 547 -4.24 -18.47 20.99
C ALA A 547 -3.38 -19.45 21.80
N TRP A 548 -2.16 -19.74 21.35
CA TRP A 548 -1.24 -20.61 22.09
C TRP A 548 -0.79 -19.94 23.39
N VAL A 549 -0.32 -18.68 23.36
CA VAL A 549 0.11 -17.98 24.58
C VAL A 549 -1.06 -17.70 25.52
N TYR A 550 -2.25 -17.42 24.98
CA TYR A 550 -3.47 -17.33 25.78
C TYR A 550 -3.73 -18.64 26.52
N GLU A 551 -3.72 -19.80 25.83
CA GLU A 551 -3.94 -21.10 26.46
C GLU A 551 -2.87 -21.43 27.52
N LYS A 552 -1.58 -21.26 27.19
CA LYS A 552 -0.50 -21.60 28.11
C LYS A 552 -0.41 -20.66 29.30
N GLY A 553 -0.84 -19.41 29.15
CA GLY A 553 -0.92 -18.42 30.21
C GLY A 553 -2.14 -18.53 31.13
N LYS A 554 -3.14 -19.37 30.81
CA LYS A 554 -4.42 -19.44 31.58
C LYS A 554 -4.22 -19.75 33.06
N ALA A 555 -3.33 -20.67 33.41
CA ALA A 555 -3.12 -21.08 34.80
C ALA A 555 -2.59 -19.95 35.69
N ASP A 556 -1.86 -19.00 35.08
CA ASP A 556 -1.26 -17.83 35.72
C ASP A 556 -2.05 -16.54 35.49
N ASN A 557 -3.19 -16.62 34.79
CA ASN A 557 -4.01 -15.48 34.35
C ASN A 557 -3.22 -14.41 33.56
N VAL A 558 -2.25 -14.83 32.74
CA VAL A 558 -1.37 -13.91 31.99
C VAL A 558 -2.16 -13.00 31.04
N ILE A 559 -3.10 -13.60 30.30
CA ILE A 559 -4.07 -12.89 29.46
C ILE A 559 -5.46 -13.31 29.93
N GLU A 560 -6.32 -12.34 30.19
CA GLU A 560 -7.68 -12.52 30.66
C GLU A 560 -8.69 -12.17 29.56
N LYS A 561 -9.63 -13.09 29.28
CA LYS A 561 -10.80 -12.82 28.44
C LYS A 561 -11.90 -12.23 29.32
N ILE A 562 -12.16 -10.94 29.17
CA ILE A 562 -13.14 -10.19 29.95
C ILE A 562 -14.43 -10.06 29.14
N THR A 563 -15.58 -10.20 29.79
CA THR A 563 -16.88 -9.84 29.20
C THR A 563 -17.53 -8.72 29.99
N ARG A 564 -17.81 -7.59 29.34
CA ARG A 564 -18.53 -6.43 29.91
C ARG A 564 -19.67 -6.05 28.97
N ASP A 565 -20.88 -5.95 29.49
CA ASP A 565 -22.08 -5.57 28.74
C ASP A 565 -22.31 -6.38 27.45
N GLY A 566 -22.02 -7.69 27.51
CA GLY A 566 -22.15 -8.60 26.36
C GLY A 566 -21.05 -8.47 25.30
N LYS A 567 -19.99 -7.69 25.57
CA LYS A 567 -18.82 -7.51 24.71
C LYS A 567 -17.59 -8.15 25.33
N THR A 568 -16.82 -8.84 24.50
CA THR A 568 -15.55 -9.48 24.84
C THR A 568 -14.38 -8.50 24.67
N TYR A 569 -13.45 -8.54 25.62
CA TYR A 569 -12.17 -7.84 25.60
C TYR A 569 -11.06 -8.79 26.06
N PHE A 570 -9.82 -8.48 25.73
CA PHE A 570 -8.65 -9.19 26.24
C PHE A 570 -7.77 -8.21 27.00
N ASN A 571 -7.35 -8.60 28.20
CA ASN A 571 -6.46 -7.80 29.04
C ASN A 571 -5.18 -8.59 29.32
N ILE A 572 -4.02 -7.94 29.18
CA ILE A 572 -2.73 -8.53 29.52
C ILE A 572 -2.40 -8.15 30.97
N ASN A 573 -2.51 -9.11 31.88
CA ASN A 573 -2.22 -8.90 33.30
C ASN A 573 -0.72 -8.96 33.64
N ASP A 574 0.07 -9.70 32.84
CA ASP A 574 1.50 -9.92 33.09
C ASP A 574 2.30 -9.97 31.78
N TYR A 575 2.79 -8.80 31.36
CA TYR A 575 3.58 -8.66 30.13
C TYR A 575 4.93 -9.40 30.21
N ASP A 576 5.52 -9.50 31.39
CA ASP A 576 6.82 -10.17 31.57
C ASP A 576 6.65 -11.69 31.37
N LYS A 577 5.60 -12.29 31.94
CA LYS A 577 5.25 -13.70 31.67
C LYS A 577 4.81 -13.92 30.22
N LEU A 578 4.12 -12.98 29.60
CA LEU A 578 3.76 -13.08 28.18
C LEU A 578 5.02 -13.10 27.29
N HIS A 579 6.01 -12.25 27.58
CA HIS A 579 7.31 -12.27 26.91
C HIS A 579 8.03 -13.64 27.07
N GLU A 580 7.97 -14.26 28.25
CA GLU A 580 8.49 -15.63 28.45
C GLU A 580 7.75 -16.66 27.58
N LEU A 581 6.42 -16.58 27.48
CA LEU A 581 5.62 -17.48 26.66
C LEU A 581 5.91 -17.31 25.16
N PHE A 582 6.09 -16.08 24.68
CA PHE A 582 6.56 -15.83 23.31
C PHE A 582 7.94 -16.46 23.08
N GLY A 583 8.87 -16.33 24.02
CA GLY A 583 10.18 -16.98 23.94
C GLY A 583 10.10 -18.51 23.89
N GLN A 584 9.20 -19.12 24.66
CA GLN A 584 8.97 -20.57 24.61
C GLN A 584 8.39 -21.02 23.27
N LEU A 585 7.41 -20.28 22.74
CA LEU A 585 6.81 -20.59 21.43
C LEU A 585 7.80 -20.35 20.28
N LEU A 586 8.63 -19.31 20.37
CA LEU A 586 9.71 -19.05 19.41
C LEU A 586 10.71 -20.21 19.38
N LYS A 587 11.10 -20.71 20.55
CA LYS A 587 11.98 -21.89 20.66
C LYS A 587 11.38 -23.12 19.98
N GLU A 588 10.10 -23.38 20.21
CA GLU A 588 9.41 -24.54 19.64
C GLU A 588 9.20 -24.40 18.13
N THR A 589 8.76 -23.23 17.65
CA THR A 589 8.58 -22.98 16.20
C THR A 589 9.89 -23.06 15.44
N GLN A 590 11.00 -22.57 16.03
CA GLN A 590 12.33 -22.77 15.46
C GLN A 590 12.73 -24.25 15.46
N ARG A 591 12.45 -25.03 16.52
CA ARG A 591 12.70 -26.48 16.53
C ARG A 591 11.96 -27.19 15.40
N ILE A 592 10.66 -26.91 15.27
CA ILE A 592 9.79 -27.45 14.22
C ILE A 592 10.39 -27.18 12.84
N LYS A 593 10.79 -25.93 12.57
CA LYS A 593 11.46 -25.54 11.32
C LYS A 593 12.77 -26.29 11.14
N SER A 594 13.67 -26.24 12.13
CA SER A 594 15.02 -26.77 12.03
C SER A 594 15.10 -28.29 11.90
N GLU A 595 14.09 -29.00 12.41
CA GLU A 595 13.99 -30.47 12.36
C GLU A 595 13.07 -30.97 11.24
N GLY A 596 12.32 -30.07 10.57
CA GLY A 596 11.36 -30.45 9.54
C GLY A 596 10.16 -31.23 10.09
N ASP A 597 9.72 -30.91 11.31
CA ASP A 597 8.69 -31.65 12.04
C ASP A 597 7.28 -31.32 11.54
N TYR A 598 6.89 -31.97 10.43
CA TYR A 598 5.57 -31.79 9.83
C TYR A 598 4.43 -32.04 10.81
N LYS A 599 4.56 -33.01 11.72
CA LYS A 599 3.45 -33.36 12.62
C LYS A 599 3.24 -32.30 13.69
N ALA A 600 4.33 -31.74 14.22
CA ALA A 600 4.25 -30.65 15.18
C ALA A 600 3.69 -29.37 14.54
N VAL A 601 4.11 -29.00 13.31
CA VAL A 601 3.53 -27.82 12.65
C VAL A 601 2.05 -28.00 12.35
N GLU A 602 1.64 -29.18 11.87
CA GLU A 602 0.22 -29.49 11.63
C GLU A 602 -0.57 -29.36 12.94
N THR A 603 -0.05 -29.90 14.05
CA THR A 603 -0.72 -29.81 15.34
C THR A 603 -0.84 -28.37 15.82
N LEU A 604 0.23 -27.57 15.72
CA LEU A 604 0.21 -26.16 16.12
C LEU A 604 -0.82 -25.36 15.30
N VAL A 605 -0.74 -25.44 13.97
CA VAL A 605 -1.59 -24.65 13.07
C VAL A 605 -3.04 -25.09 13.16
N GLU A 606 -3.33 -26.39 13.09
CA GLU A 606 -4.72 -26.87 13.08
C GLU A 606 -5.42 -26.68 14.43
N THR A 607 -4.66 -26.71 15.54
CA THR A 607 -5.24 -26.50 16.88
C THR A 607 -5.52 -25.03 17.17
N TYR A 608 -4.59 -24.14 16.80
CA TYR A 608 -4.62 -22.75 17.27
C TYR A 608 -4.86 -21.73 16.16
N GLY A 609 -4.57 -22.06 14.89
CA GLY A 609 -4.50 -21.09 13.79
C GLY A 609 -5.66 -21.12 12.81
N VAL A 610 -6.47 -22.18 12.80
CA VAL A 610 -7.53 -22.37 11.78
C VAL A 610 -8.92 -22.06 12.33
N LYS A 611 -9.28 -22.68 13.47
CA LYS A 611 -10.66 -22.67 13.95
C LYS A 611 -11.05 -21.34 14.58
N VAL A 612 -12.21 -20.82 14.16
CA VAL A 612 -12.78 -19.57 14.68
C VAL A 612 -13.86 -19.87 15.71
N ASP A 613 -13.80 -19.20 16.86
CA ASP A 613 -14.91 -19.14 17.83
C ASP A 613 -16.06 -18.34 17.21
N GLN A 614 -17.07 -19.05 16.71
CA GLN A 614 -18.16 -18.45 15.93
C GLN A 614 -19.05 -17.54 16.76
N ASP A 615 -19.14 -17.74 18.09
CA ASP A 615 -19.90 -16.84 18.96
C ASP A 615 -19.17 -15.51 19.11
N LEU A 616 -17.84 -15.54 19.32
CA LEU A 616 -17.01 -14.35 19.33
C LEU A 616 -17.00 -13.66 17.95
N HIS A 617 -16.96 -14.43 16.86
CA HIS A 617 -17.01 -13.87 15.51
C HIS A 617 -18.31 -13.12 15.24
N ALA A 618 -19.46 -13.71 15.60
CA ALA A 618 -20.75 -13.06 15.50
C ALA A 618 -20.79 -11.75 16.31
N GLU A 619 -20.26 -11.78 17.54
CA GLU A 619 -20.14 -10.60 18.40
C GLU A 619 -19.27 -9.50 17.75
N VAL A 620 -18.09 -9.85 17.25
CA VAL A 620 -17.16 -8.92 16.58
C VAL A 620 -17.81 -8.29 15.35
N LEU A 621 -18.48 -9.08 14.52
CA LEU A 621 -19.20 -8.56 13.35
C LEU A 621 -20.34 -7.63 13.75
N GLU A 622 -21.12 -7.97 14.79
CA GLU A 622 -22.19 -7.11 15.30
C GLU A 622 -21.65 -5.78 15.84
N ARG A 623 -20.61 -5.81 16.67
CA ARG A 623 -19.92 -4.62 17.18
C ARG A 623 -19.37 -3.78 16.04
N ASN A 624 -18.85 -4.42 14.99
CA ASN A 624 -18.27 -3.73 13.85
C ASN A 624 -19.32 -3.09 12.92
N LYS A 625 -20.59 -3.52 12.93
CA LYS A 625 -21.67 -2.92 12.10
C LYS A 625 -21.89 -1.43 12.36
N GLN A 626 -21.56 -0.94 13.56
CA GLN A 626 -21.67 0.48 13.89
C GLN A 626 -20.61 1.33 13.14
N PHE A 627 -19.52 0.71 12.68
CA PHE A 627 -18.51 1.37 11.87
C PHE A 627 -18.84 1.18 10.40
N THR A 628 -19.51 2.17 9.83
CA THR A 628 -19.90 2.21 8.42
C THR A 628 -18.74 2.47 7.46
N SER A 629 -17.49 2.26 7.90
CA SER A 629 -16.31 2.42 7.04
C SER A 629 -16.46 1.53 5.82
N ALA A 630 -16.27 2.13 4.65
CA ALA A 630 -16.26 1.39 3.39
C ALA A 630 -15.21 0.24 3.43
N PRO A 631 -15.52 -0.92 2.83
CA PRO A 631 -14.64 -2.09 2.83
C PRO A 631 -13.40 -1.91 1.94
N TYR A 632 -13.47 -1.06 0.92
CA TYR A 632 -12.35 -0.74 0.04
C TYR A 632 -11.83 0.66 0.34
N SER A 633 -10.52 0.85 0.27
CA SER A 633 -9.93 2.19 0.30
C SER A 633 -9.02 2.42 -0.90
N GLY A 634 -8.81 3.68 -1.23
CA GLY A 634 -7.73 4.10 -2.10
C GLY A 634 -7.34 5.53 -1.77
N PHE A 635 -6.39 6.07 -2.53
CA PHE A 635 -5.67 7.27 -2.13
C PHE A 635 -5.73 8.37 -3.19
N VAL A 636 -5.80 9.61 -2.73
CA VAL A 636 -5.34 10.74 -3.52
C VAL A 636 -3.83 10.90 -3.37
N ASN A 637 -3.14 11.19 -4.47
CA ASN A 637 -1.70 11.46 -4.40
C ASN A 637 -1.41 12.85 -3.82
N PRO A 638 -0.28 13.06 -3.14
CA PRO A 638 0.29 14.38 -2.95
C PRO A 638 0.57 15.09 -4.28
N VAL A 639 0.51 16.42 -4.29
CA VAL A 639 0.81 17.25 -5.47
C VAL A 639 2.17 17.91 -5.29
N LEU A 640 3.09 17.60 -6.20
CA LEU A 640 4.45 18.15 -6.24
C LEU A 640 4.46 19.43 -7.08
N VAL A 641 4.59 20.59 -6.43
CA VAL A 641 4.49 21.91 -7.05
C VAL A 641 5.89 22.52 -7.21
N PRO A 642 6.46 22.57 -8.43
CA PRO A 642 7.77 23.17 -8.65
C PRO A 642 7.71 24.70 -8.60
N GLU A 643 8.71 25.30 -7.96
CA GLU A 643 8.98 26.74 -8.00
C GLU A 643 10.12 27.00 -9.00
N MET A 644 9.86 27.85 -10.00
CA MET A 644 10.80 28.14 -11.07
C MET A 644 11.43 29.52 -10.92
N ASP A 645 12.70 29.66 -11.29
CA ASP A 645 13.35 30.96 -11.43
C ASP A 645 12.99 31.65 -12.76
N ALA A 646 13.60 32.82 -13.02
CA ALA A 646 13.36 33.58 -14.24
C ALA A 646 13.84 32.88 -15.54
N ASN A 647 14.69 31.85 -15.42
CA ASN A 647 15.19 31.06 -16.54
C ASN A 647 14.39 29.76 -16.74
N GLY A 648 13.41 29.48 -15.89
CA GLY A 648 12.61 28.25 -15.92
C GLY A 648 13.26 27.08 -15.18
N GLU A 649 14.32 27.31 -14.39
CA GLU A 649 14.95 26.27 -13.59
C GLU A 649 14.18 26.05 -12.29
N ILE A 650 13.93 24.78 -11.95
CA ILE A 650 13.31 24.42 -10.66
C ILE A 650 14.29 24.73 -9.53
N THR A 651 13.88 25.58 -8.60
CA THR A 651 14.65 26.02 -7.42
C THR A 651 14.18 25.38 -6.11
N ALA A 652 12.90 24.98 -6.05
CA ALA A 652 12.31 24.23 -4.95
C ALA A 652 11.10 23.44 -5.46
N ILE A 653 10.67 22.42 -4.73
CA ILE A 653 9.44 21.68 -5.01
C ILE A 653 8.67 21.52 -3.70
N LYS A 654 7.45 22.05 -3.65
CA LYS A 654 6.58 21.98 -2.48
C LYS A 654 5.63 20.81 -2.60
N VAL A 655 5.48 20.04 -1.53
CA VAL A 655 4.45 19.00 -1.42
C VAL A 655 3.19 19.64 -0.86
N THR A 656 2.09 19.51 -1.59
CA THR A 656 0.75 19.92 -1.15
C THR A 656 -0.21 18.74 -1.21
N GLN A 657 -1.34 18.84 -0.52
CA GLN A 657 -2.40 17.84 -0.57
C GLN A 657 -3.55 18.35 -1.45
N PRO A 658 -4.19 17.48 -2.24
CA PRO A 658 -5.38 17.87 -2.99
C PRO A 658 -6.55 18.15 -2.06
N GLU A 659 -7.41 19.09 -2.45
CA GLU A 659 -8.57 19.50 -1.63
C GLU A 659 -9.64 18.39 -1.55
N SER A 660 -9.84 17.65 -2.64
CA SER A 660 -10.85 16.60 -2.75
C SER A 660 -10.47 15.57 -3.82
N PHE A 661 -11.11 14.40 -3.77
CA PHE A 661 -10.93 13.36 -4.78
C PHE A 661 -11.42 13.80 -6.17
N PRO A 662 -12.64 14.35 -6.35
CA PRO A 662 -13.06 14.93 -7.63
C PRO A 662 -12.12 16.02 -8.14
N GLY A 663 -11.62 16.88 -7.25
CA GLY A 663 -10.69 17.95 -7.62
C GLY A 663 -9.42 17.40 -8.26
N GLN A 664 -8.79 16.39 -7.63
CA GLN A 664 -7.61 15.75 -8.20
C GLN A 664 -7.91 15.01 -9.51
N MET A 665 -9.05 14.32 -9.60
CA MET A 665 -9.41 13.59 -10.82
C MET A 665 -9.65 14.52 -12.01
N LEU A 666 -10.28 15.67 -11.78
CA LEU A 666 -10.48 16.70 -12.79
C LEU A 666 -9.16 17.40 -13.18
N ASP A 667 -8.27 17.67 -12.20
CA ASP A 667 -6.92 18.16 -12.48
C ASP A 667 -6.15 17.19 -13.38
N TYR A 668 -6.24 15.89 -13.07
CA TYR A 668 -5.63 14.86 -13.90
C TYR A 668 -6.19 14.79 -15.31
N SER A 669 -7.52 14.82 -15.45
CA SER A 669 -8.14 14.80 -16.77
C SER A 669 -7.85 16.07 -17.59
N LYS A 670 -7.52 17.18 -16.93
CA LYS A 670 -7.11 18.43 -17.60
C LYS A 670 -5.64 18.44 -18.01
N HIS A 671 -4.74 17.91 -17.18
CA HIS A 671 -3.29 18.06 -17.35
C HIS A 671 -2.58 16.79 -17.83
N TYR A 672 -3.19 15.62 -17.67
CA TYR A 672 -2.59 14.31 -17.99
C TYR A 672 -3.57 13.42 -18.78
N SER A 673 -4.29 14.01 -19.74
CA SER A 673 -5.13 13.27 -20.70
C SER A 673 -4.55 13.38 -22.11
N PHE A 674 -3.63 12.47 -22.45
CA PHE A 674 -2.85 12.51 -23.68
C PHE A 674 -3.30 11.50 -24.75
N LEU A 675 -4.26 10.62 -24.44
CA LEU A 675 -4.81 9.69 -25.44
C LEU A 675 -6.06 10.28 -26.12
N PRO A 676 -6.30 9.94 -27.40
CA PRO A 676 -7.61 10.13 -27.99
C PRO A 676 -8.66 9.25 -27.30
N GLU A 677 -9.93 9.60 -27.49
CA GLU A 677 -11.06 8.84 -26.94
C GLU A 677 -11.24 7.43 -27.57
N VAL A 678 -10.55 7.14 -28.67
CA VAL A 678 -10.52 5.85 -29.36
C VAL A 678 -9.08 5.51 -29.72
N ASN A 679 -8.61 4.33 -29.31
CA ASN A 679 -7.24 3.87 -29.48
C ASN A 679 -7.13 2.58 -30.29
#